data_AF-A0A5D0UTL8-F1
#
_entry.id   AF-A0A5D0UTL8-F1
#
_cell.length_a   1.000
_cell.length_b   1.000
_cell.length_c   1.000
_cell.angle_alpha   90.00
_cell.angle_beta   90.00
_cell.angle_gamma   90.00
#
_symmetry.space_group_name_H-M   'P 1'
#
loop_
_entity.id
_entity.type
_entity.pdbx_description
1 polymer ?
#
loop_
_entity_poly.entity_id
_entity_poly.type
_entity_poly.pdbx_seq_one_letter_code
_entity_poly.pdbx_strand_id
1 'polypeptide(L)'
;MLFGGRAGPTTGAIPSAPAPGIRPAAMRRAWSGASPFRLVPGSWGAHRDRLASGVVDRDTAKELGVQVTRKLGITLTSVAALILSAGLASAAGAAGGELERITPPVDANHPPQDRLVLAVIGDYGGCGVDRTCAEEYQVADMVHSWNPAAILTTGDNTYQQGLPEEVVKAQAPYKADIDAGKMFPIMGNHDYGNGCSPESVQPSLDYFKVPAAYVAGFGNGLLDFVNPDANCQTATGSTKPPIYDAYRNTLTNSVAAWKVVGGHQPIYSSGKAGNNLDRAWLMTPGVDLILAGHDHHAEHIETADGYHIAISGNGGAGLTPLFSVAPGSKFRDAAHFGAMRLTVTPDSLKAEYLSLPGTVDYYFLLKKDAQGRAYLAERSDWTDPNPDPGGNPIPNRYTVSFDVAADKADGLTYQNYEDGPYVTTEVDGRRALELQKNPFGGANQLYMFVDDAAISGGPYQVKATISYRSAVTGSFALQYDSQQSGSAYQRSTAVTIDAGQVNQWQTATIDIPDVRFSNRQNGGADLRLNANANLPLVISGVRIDVVPPTPPTTRVSMDFSGEPDGLTWIPYESGPAHEIVVDGRPALQVDKNTFNSGNNLYLAVDDRYLTGGPYDATATIEYRSPVAGSFVLQYDSAATGSAYQSTPRVSITAAMVNTWQTVTLDLPQVMFRNRQNGNADMRIVGANNLPLIIGSMSVQLADNQAQLLKAAQDAVAAAEADPSAETITAAETAIAKVTDAAQVAALNQRLAVVKLLVQARDLLDGIAATELTDAERIDAAVTDLAAAAAILDQVPADRQGDLPERVGAAKRRIADAVARFFAAPIQGKPGPVKRPWLDLVISDTYDRFGATDLHDRVMSIVRSHATGQQVTVAINEFLAAR
;
A
#
# COMPACT_ATOMS: atom_id res chain seq x y z
N MET A 1 -54.47 -29.44 40.45
CA MET A 1 -54.64 -30.66 39.62
C MET A 1 -53.23 -31.20 39.41
N LEU A 2 -52.78 -32.32 40.01
CA LEU A 2 -53.23 -33.73 39.85
C LEU A 2 -52.99 -34.20 38.40
N PHE A 3 -52.18 -35.23 38.07
CA PHE A 3 -51.25 -36.15 38.77
C PHE A 3 -50.06 -36.49 37.81
N GLY A 4 -48.94 -37.16 38.15
CA GLY A 4 -48.44 -37.72 39.42
C GLY A 4 -47.99 -39.20 39.33
N GLY A 5 -46.69 -39.52 39.45
CA GLY A 5 -46.15 -40.89 39.36
C GLY A 5 -44.77 -41.12 40.04
N ARG A 6 -44.51 -42.36 40.51
CA ARG A 6 -43.26 -42.87 41.16
C ARG A 6 -42.65 -44.01 40.30
N ALA A 7 -41.51 -44.66 40.54
CA ALA A 7 -40.60 -44.80 41.71
C ALA A 7 -39.14 -45.18 41.28
N GLY A 8 -38.21 -45.35 42.24
CA GLY A 8 -36.86 -45.94 42.04
C GLY A 8 -36.83 -47.49 42.15
N PRO A 9 -35.67 -48.18 42.40
CA PRO A 9 -34.58 -47.75 43.31
C PRO A 9 -33.10 -48.13 42.93
N THR A 10 -32.14 -47.68 43.78
CA THR A 10 -30.79 -48.23 44.19
C THR A 10 -30.06 -49.29 43.34
N THR A 11 -28.73 -49.28 43.17
CA THR A 11 -27.60 -49.00 44.12
C THR A 11 -26.50 -48.10 43.47
N GLY A 12 -25.25 -47.88 43.93
CA GLY A 12 -24.39 -48.49 44.96
C GLY A 12 -23.25 -47.57 45.48
N ALA A 13 -22.01 -48.08 45.70
CA ALA A 13 -21.00 -47.42 46.57
C ALA A 13 -19.57 -47.14 45.98
N ILE A 14 -19.05 -45.95 46.32
CA ILE A 14 -17.66 -45.44 46.63
C ILE A 14 -16.48 -46.44 46.86
N PRO A 15 -15.20 -46.00 47.01
CA PRO A 15 -14.45 -44.79 46.53
C PRO A 15 -13.02 -45.12 45.98
N SER A 16 -12.20 -44.12 45.54
CA SER A 16 -10.77 -44.00 45.93
C SER A 16 -10.00 -42.79 45.34
N ALA A 17 -9.04 -42.30 46.14
CA ALA A 17 -7.87 -41.46 45.85
C ALA A 17 -6.78 -41.86 46.91
N PRO A 18 -5.56 -41.26 47.04
CA PRO A 18 -4.92 -40.19 46.25
C PRO A 18 -3.40 -40.38 45.93
N ALA A 19 -2.83 -39.50 45.09
CA ALA A 19 -1.43 -39.00 45.14
C ALA A 19 -0.26 -40.03 45.00
N PRO A 20 1.05 -39.63 45.03
CA PRO A 20 1.66 -38.29 44.89
C PRO A 20 2.57 -38.14 43.64
N GLY A 21 3.19 -36.97 43.46
CA GLY A 21 4.16 -36.70 42.37
C GLY A 21 5.63 -36.62 42.82
N ILE A 22 6.54 -36.32 41.88
CA ILE A 22 7.98 -36.05 42.11
C ILE A 22 8.49 -34.94 41.17
N ARG A 23 9.52 -34.19 41.59
CA ARG A 23 10.12 -33.05 40.85
C ARG A 23 11.16 -33.50 39.80
N PRO A 24 11.44 -32.67 38.76
CA PRO A 24 12.48 -32.96 37.77
C PRO A 24 13.90 -32.75 38.30
N ALA A 25 14.86 -33.46 37.71
CA ALA A 25 16.31 -33.27 37.91
C ALA A 25 17.06 -33.37 36.57
N ALA A 26 18.18 -32.65 36.42
CA ALA A 26 18.91 -32.52 35.16
C ALA A 26 20.41 -32.84 35.32
N MET A 27 21.06 -33.36 34.28
CA MET A 27 22.48 -33.18 33.87
C MET A 27 22.72 -33.89 32.51
N ARG A 28 23.28 -33.25 31.46
CA ARG A 28 24.74 -33.06 31.12
C ARG A 28 25.47 -34.41 30.93
N ARG A 29 26.24 -34.71 29.86
CA ARG A 29 27.39 -34.05 29.16
C ARG A 29 27.63 -34.77 27.78
N ALA A 30 28.47 -34.38 26.81
CA ALA A 30 29.24 -33.14 26.49
C ALA A 30 29.93 -33.23 25.08
N TRP A 31 30.16 -32.06 24.45
CA TRP A 31 31.30 -31.69 23.55
C TRP A 31 31.46 -32.43 22.19
N SER A 32 32.07 -31.89 21.12
CA SER A 32 32.79 -30.62 20.82
C SER A 32 32.48 -30.16 19.36
N GLY A 33 32.88 -29.00 18.80
CA GLY A 33 33.60 -27.80 19.28
C GLY A 33 33.94 -26.81 18.12
N ALA A 34 34.64 -25.70 18.44
CA ALA A 34 35.32 -24.75 17.52
C ALA A 34 34.49 -23.78 16.61
N SER A 35 34.14 -22.63 17.20
CA SER A 35 34.21 -21.19 16.79
C SER A 35 34.55 -20.72 15.34
N PRO A 36 34.21 -19.44 14.99
CA PRO A 36 33.97 -18.98 13.61
C PRO A 36 35.07 -18.06 13.02
N PHE A 37 34.84 -17.57 11.79
CA PHE A 37 35.58 -16.46 11.17
C PHE A 37 34.72 -15.21 10.91
N ARG A 38 35.33 -14.03 11.04
CA ARG A 38 34.76 -12.72 10.68
C ARG A 38 35.01 -12.39 9.21
N LEU A 39 34.19 -11.51 8.65
CA LEU A 39 34.57 -10.61 7.56
C LEU A 39 34.42 -9.16 8.02
N VAL A 40 35.37 -8.30 7.64
CA VAL A 40 35.43 -6.85 7.91
C VAL A 40 36.01 -6.20 6.65
N PRO A 41 35.53 -5.02 6.19
CA PRO A 41 35.66 -4.64 4.78
C PRO A 41 36.80 -3.66 4.46
N GLY A 42 37.04 -3.49 3.16
CA GLY A 42 37.71 -2.36 2.53
C GLY A 42 37.78 -2.59 1.01
N SER A 43 38.07 -1.62 0.15
CA SER A 43 38.02 -0.14 0.26
C SER A 43 38.53 0.44 -1.06
N TRP A 44 37.86 1.44 -1.62
CA TRP A 44 38.35 2.48 -2.56
C TRP A 44 39.61 2.23 -3.41
N GLY A 45 39.48 2.35 -4.75
CA GLY A 45 40.64 2.62 -5.61
C GLY A 45 40.43 2.37 -7.10
N ALA A 46 40.36 3.44 -7.90
CA ALA A 46 40.34 3.33 -9.36
C ALA A 46 41.73 3.00 -9.93
N HIS A 47 41.79 2.40 -11.13
CA HIS A 47 42.69 2.86 -12.20
C HIS A 47 42.24 2.33 -13.58
N ARG A 48 42.90 2.83 -14.64
CA ARG A 48 42.46 2.76 -16.05
C ARG A 48 43.27 1.76 -16.89
N ASP A 49 42.73 1.45 -18.07
CA ASP A 49 43.45 1.12 -19.32
C ASP A 49 44.53 0.00 -19.29
N ARG A 50 44.22 -1.21 -19.81
CA ARG A 50 44.79 -1.68 -21.11
C ARG A 50 44.40 -3.09 -21.60
N LEU A 51 44.27 -3.13 -22.93
CA LEU A 51 44.25 -4.23 -23.90
C LEU A 51 45.17 -5.44 -23.62
N ALA A 52 44.62 -6.66 -23.76
CA ALA A 52 45.20 -7.84 -24.47
C ALA A 52 44.15 -8.97 -24.49
N SER A 53 43.48 -9.29 -25.59
CA SER A 53 43.93 -10.19 -26.67
C SER A 53 44.44 -11.57 -26.19
N GLY A 54 43.54 -12.56 -26.13
CA GLY A 54 43.84 -13.97 -25.91
C GLY A 54 42.83 -14.86 -26.66
N VAL A 55 43.32 -15.84 -27.41
CA VAL A 55 42.54 -16.80 -28.22
C VAL A 55 42.94 -18.22 -27.76
N VAL A 56 42.21 -19.26 -28.19
CA VAL A 56 42.49 -20.71 -27.97
C VAL A 56 41.99 -21.21 -26.59
N ASP A 57 41.25 -22.32 -26.44
CA ASP A 57 40.75 -23.32 -27.42
C ASP A 57 39.35 -23.87 -27.09
N ARG A 58 38.82 -24.73 -27.96
CA ARG A 58 37.81 -25.75 -27.62
C ARG A 58 38.49 -27.08 -27.28
N ASP A 59 38.04 -27.81 -26.25
CA ASP A 59 37.36 -29.11 -26.45
C ASP A 59 37.01 -29.87 -25.15
N THR A 60 36.20 -30.92 -25.33
CA THR A 60 35.93 -32.04 -24.39
C THR A 60 34.79 -31.86 -23.38
N ALA A 61 33.57 -32.08 -23.85
CA ALA A 61 32.47 -32.57 -23.00
C ALA A 61 32.41 -34.11 -23.03
N LYS A 62 31.98 -34.74 -21.93
CA LYS A 62 31.90 -36.21 -21.83
C LYS A 62 30.81 -36.65 -20.86
N GLU A 63 30.08 -37.71 -21.25
CA GLU A 63 29.06 -38.43 -20.46
C GLU A 63 27.82 -37.57 -20.11
N LEU A 64 26.58 -38.07 -20.15
CA LEU A 64 26.08 -39.45 -20.05
C LEU A 64 25.31 -39.91 -21.30
N GLY A 65 25.12 -41.22 -21.46
CA GLY A 65 24.44 -41.79 -22.62
C GLY A 65 23.29 -42.73 -22.26
N VAL A 66 22.27 -42.75 -23.12
CA VAL A 66 21.27 -43.83 -23.21
C VAL A 66 21.13 -44.20 -24.69
N GLN A 67 21.33 -45.47 -25.03
CA GLN A 67 20.96 -46.01 -26.35
C GLN A 67 19.64 -46.76 -26.24
N VAL A 68 18.73 -46.54 -27.19
CA VAL A 68 18.02 -47.64 -27.85
C VAL A 68 18.05 -47.38 -29.36
N THR A 69 18.29 -48.42 -30.14
CA THR A 69 18.45 -48.33 -31.60
C THR A 69 17.17 -48.69 -32.33
N ARG A 70 17.00 -48.16 -33.55
CA ARG A 70 16.72 -48.97 -34.74
C ARG A 70 17.08 -48.24 -36.03
N LYS A 71 17.66 -48.97 -36.98
CA LYS A 71 17.94 -48.51 -38.34
C LYS A 71 16.77 -48.87 -39.26
N LEU A 72 16.50 -48.00 -40.23
CA LEU A 72 16.27 -48.42 -41.61
C LEU A 72 16.96 -47.37 -42.50
N GLY A 73 17.38 -47.73 -43.71
CA GLY A 73 18.07 -46.81 -44.62
C GLY A 73 17.97 -47.26 -46.06
N ILE A 74 18.12 -46.32 -46.99
CA ILE A 74 18.15 -46.50 -48.45
C ILE A 74 19.18 -45.51 -49.05
N THR A 75 19.61 -45.79 -50.28
CA THR A 75 20.86 -45.34 -50.90
C THR A 75 20.83 -43.94 -51.53
N LEU A 76 22.02 -43.31 -51.66
CA LEU A 76 22.24 -42.12 -52.49
C LEU A 76 22.16 -42.45 -54.00
N THR A 77 21.63 -41.51 -54.79
CA THR A 77 22.03 -41.31 -56.19
C THR A 77 21.97 -39.82 -56.59
N SER A 78 23.15 -39.21 -56.62
CA SER A 78 23.62 -38.08 -57.47
C SER A 78 22.68 -36.96 -57.97
N VAL A 79 22.96 -35.75 -57.46
CA VAL A 79 23.10 -34.47 -58.20
C VAL A 79 21.88 -33.86 -58.91
N ALA A 80 21.26 -32.88 -58.26
CA ALA A 80 20.88 -31.59 -58.85
C ALA A 80 20.96 -30.50 -57.75
N ALA A 81 21.09 -29.22 -58.11
CA ALA A 81 21.39 -28.16 -57.16
C ALA A 81 20.15 -27.43 -56.62
N LEU A 82 20.04 -27.33 -55.28
CA LEU A 82 19.46 -26.17 -54.61
C LEU A 82 19.96 -26.12 -53.15
N ILE A 83 20.80 -25.16 -52.80
CA ILE A 83 21.18 -24.90 -51.40
C ILE A 83 20.22 -23.84 -50.86
N LEU A 84 19.09 -24.29 -50.32
CA LEU A 84 18.29 -23.46 -49.41
C LEU A 84 18.96 -23.51 -48.03
N SER A 85 19.98 -22.67 -47.83
CA SER A 85 20.56 -22.45 -46.51
C SER A 85 19.57 -21.63 -45.67
N ALA A 86 18.67 -22.32 -44.97
CA ALA A 86 17.87 -21.77 -43.89
C ALA A 86 18.80 -21.42 -42.71
N GLY A 87 19.55 -20.33 -42.87
CA GLY A 87 20.42 -19.79 -41.82
C GLY A 87 19.57 -19.20 -40.70
N LEU A 88 19.88 -19.57 -39.46
CA LEU A 88 19.35 -18.84 -38.30
C LEU A 88 19.84 -17.39 -38.41
N ALA A 89 18.91 -16.44 -38.56
CA ALA A 89 19.23 -15.03 -38.42
C ALA A 89 19.59 -14.75 -36.97
N SER A 90 20.88 -14.64 -36.68
CA SER A 90 21.40 -14.38 -35.34
C SER A 90 20.97 -13.00 -34.85
N ALA A 91 20.36 -12.94 -33.67
CA ALA A 91 20.07 -11.70 -32.95
C ALA A 91 21.38 -11.03 -32.45
N ALA A 92 22.13 -10.42 -33.37
CA ALA A 92 23.42 -9.77 -33.10
C ALA A 92 23.79 -8.76 -34.21
N GLY A 93 23.15 -7.58 -34.24
CA GLY A 93 23.52 -6.56 -35.24
C GLY A 93 22.58 -5.36 -35.39
N ALA A 94 22.41 -4.53 -34.35
CA ALA A 94 21.65 -3.28 -34.44
C ALA A 94 22.28 -2.07 -33.70
N ALA A 95 23.58 -2.11 -33.42
CA ALA A 95 24.32 -0.98 -32.86
C ALA A 95 24.52 0.13 -33.91
N GLY A 96 23.46 0.91 -34.17
CA GLY A 96 23.45 2.03 -35.12
C GLY A 96 22.36 2.00 -36.21
N GLY A 97 21.31 1.20 -36.07
CA GLY A 97 20.20 1.15 -37.02
C GLY A 97 19.16 2.29 -36.88
N GLU A 98 18.14 2.24 -37.73
CA GLU A 98 16.84 2.93 -37.63
C GLU A 98 15.72 1.86 -37.59
N LEU A 99 14.47 2.27 -37.35
CA LEU A 99 13.30 1.39 -37.46
C LEU A 99 12.91 1.14 -38.94
N GLU A 100 12.28 0.01 -39.23
CA GLU A 100 11.91 -0.34 -40.62
C GLU A 100 10.83 0.60 -41.15
N ARG A 101 11.07 1.26 -42.28
CA ARG A 101 10.08 2.14 -42.92
C ARG A 101 9.23 1.35 -43.93
N ILE A 102 7.94 1.22 -43.64
CA ILE A 102 6.99 0.39 -44.42
C ILE A 102 6.23 1.13 -45.52
N THR A 103 6.30 2.46 -45.56
CA THR A 103 5.86 3.28 -46.70
C THR A 103 7.07 3.90 -47.42
N PRO A 104 6.97 4.33 -48.68
CA PRO A 104 8.10 4.95 -49.36
C PRO A 104 8.67 6.15 -48.58
N PRO A 105 10.01 6.32 -48.53
CA PRO A 105 10.62 7.52 -47.96
C PRO A 105 10.27 8.76 -48.78
N VAL A 106 10.45 9.94 -48.18
CA VAL A 106 10.11 11.23 -48.80
C VAL A 106 10.77 11.39 -50.17
N ASP A 107 9.95 11.53 -51.21
CA ASP A 107 10.41 11.85 -52.56
C ASP A 107 10.52 13.37 -52.72
N ALA A 108 11.76 13.87 -52.80
CA ALA A 108 12.05 15.29 -52.98
C ALA A 108 11.53 15.90 -54.31
N ASN A 109 11.03 15.08 -55.23
CA ASN A 109 10.43 15.55 -56.50
C ASN A 109 8.92 15.85 -56.38
N HIS A 110 8.26 15.41 -55.30
CA HIS A 110 6.86 15.69 -55.03
C HIS A 110 6.74 16.69 -53.86
N PRO A 111 5.76 17.63 -53.87
CA PRO A 111 5.47 18.43 -52.70
C PRO A 111 4.85 17.55 -51.59
N PRO A 112 5.01 17.91 -50.31
CA PRO A 112 4.15 17.40 -49.25
C PRO A 112 2.68 17.73 -49.54
N GLN A 113 1.74 16.96 -48.98
CA GLN A 113 0.32 17.30 -49.05
C GLN A 113 0.01 18.48 -48.12
N ASP A 114 -0.72 19.49 -48.61
CA ASP A 114 -1.11 20.66 -47.80
C ASP A 114 -1.99 20.30 -46.59
N ARG A 115 -2.70 19.16 -46.67
CA ARG A 115 -3.55 18.61 -45.61
C ARG A 115 -3.68 17.09 -45.67
N LEU A 116 -3.51 16.42 -44.53
CA LEU A 116 -3.97 15.06 -44.27
C LEU A 116 -5.16 15.08 -43.28
N VAL A 117 -5.98 14.04 -43.37
CA VAL A 117 -6.91 13.62 -42.30
C VAL A 117 -6.60 12.16 -41.98
N LEU A 118 -6.32 11.87 -40.71
CA LEU A 118 -6.06 10.53 -40.18
C LEU A 118 -7.09 10.23 -39.07
N ALA A 119 -7.39 8.95 -38.87
CA ALA A 119 -8.09 8.50 -37.67
C ALA A 119 -7.10 7.84 -36.72
N VAL A 120 -7.39 7.93 -35.42
CA VAL A 120 -6.71 7.20 -34.36
C VAL A 120 -7.79 6.48 -33.55
N ILE A 121 -7.63 5.17 -33.42
CA ILE A 121 -8.47 4.30 -32.59
C ILE A 121 -7.58 3.51 -31.63
N GLY A 122 -8.13 3.00 -30.56
CA GLY A 122 -7.46 2.10 -29.63
C GLY A 122 -8.46 1.11 -29.07
N ASP A 123 -7.96 -0.01 -28.57
CA ASP A 123 -8.72 -0.85 -27.64
C ASP A 123 -10.07 -1.26 -28.26
N TYR A 124 -9.95 -1.91 -29.42
CA TYR A 124 -11.01 -2.35 -30.32
C TYR A 124 -10.75 -3.81 -30.75
N GLY A 125 -11.55 -4.38 -31.64
CA GLY A 125 -11.48 -5.80 -31.92
C GLY A 125 -12.00 -6.63 -30.74
N GLY A 126 -12.98 -6.09 -30.01
CA GLY A 126 -13.80 -6.84 -29.06
C GLY A 126 -14.81 -7.76 -29.74
N CYS A 127 -14.86 -7.76 -31.07
CA CYS A 127 -15.82 -8.51 -31.88
C CYS A 127 -15.52 -10.02 -31.91
N GLY A 128 -16.17 -10.75 -31.01
CA GLY A 128 -16.14 -12.21 -30.92
C GLY A 128 -17.53 -12.84 -30.95
N VAL A 129 -17.62 -14.12 -30.57
CA VAL A 129 -18.89 -14.85 -30.47
C VAL A 129 -19.77 -14.39 -29.30
N ASP A 130 -19.18 -13.78 -28.28
CA ASP A 130 -19.83 -13.51 -26.99
C ASP A 130 -20.07 -12.01 -26.69
N ARG A 131 -19.80 -11.10 -27.65
CA ARG A 131 -19.99 -9.64 -27.51
C ARG A 131 -20.85 -9.06 -28.63
N THR A 132 -21.89 -8.32 -28.27
CA THR A 132 -22.61 -7.44 -29.20
C THR A 132 -21.72 -6.24 -29.54
N CYS A 133 -21.01 -6.30 -30.66
CA CYS A 133 -20.02 -5.28 -31.07
C CYS A 133 -20.64 -3.95 -31.57
N ALA A 134 -21.81 -3.56 -31.07
CA ALA A 134 -22.64 -2.51 -31.65
C ALA A 134 -21.99 -1.12 -31.59
N GLU A 135 -21.32 -0.83 -30.47
CA GLU A 135 -20.59 0.41 -30.21
C GLU A 135 -19.33 0.49 -31.08
N GLU A 136 -18.58 -0.61 -31.23
CA GLU A 136 -17.39 -0.68 -32.08
C GLU A 136 -17.74 -0.48 -33.57
N TYR A 137 -18.84 -1.06 -34.05
CA TYR A 137 -19.35 -0.78 -35.41
C TYR A 137 -19.80 0.69 -35.56
N GLN A 138 -20.35 1.32 -34.53
CA GLN A 138 -20.72 2.74 -34.57
C GLN A 138 -19.47 3.65 -34.58
N VAL A 139 -18.41 3.30 -33.85
CA VAL A 139 -17.12 4.01 -33.91
C VAL A 139 -16.50 3.82 -35.29
N ALA A 140 -16.55 2.61 -35.85
CA ALA A 140 -16.07 2.34 -37.20
C ALA A 140 -16.83 3.16 -38.25
N ASP A 141 -18.16 3.16 -38.26
CA ASP A 141 -18.98 3.98 -39.18
C ASP A 141 -18.69 5.49 -39.02
N MET A 142 -18.49 5.96 -37.79
CA MET A 142 -18.06 7.33 -37.53
C MET A 142 -16.68 7.62 -38.14
N VAL A 143 -15.69 6.74 -37.97
CA VAL A 143 -14.34 6.84 -38.56
C VAL A 143 -14.40 6.78 -40.09
N HIS A 144 -15.15 5.84 -40.67
CA HIS A 144 -15.37 5.71 -42.11
C HIS A 144 -15.95 7.00 -42.70
N SER A 145 -16.87 7.68 -42.00
CA SER A 145 -17.48 8.94 -42.44
C SER A 145 -16.48 10.09 -42.64
N TRP A 146 -15.31 10.03 -41.99
CA TRP A 146 -14.25 11.03 -42.15
C TRP A 146 -13.40 10.82 -43.41
N ASN A 147 -13.55 9.67 -44.09
CA ASN A 147 -12.70 9.20 -45.20
C ASN A 147 -11.19 9.43 -44.94
N PRO A 148 -10.62 8.83 -43.87
CA PRO A 148 -9.24 9.04 -43.49
C PRO A 148 -8.27 8.51 -44.56
N ALA A 149 -7.13 9.19 -44.70
CA ALA A 149 -6.02 8.76 -45.56
C ALA A 149 -5.34 7.51 -45.00
N ALA A 150 -5.26 7.41 -43.66
CA ALA A 150 -4.87 6.21 -42.92
C ALA A 150 -5.52 6.20 -41.52
N ILE A 151 -5.65 5.01 -40.95
CA ILE A 151 -6.11 4.76 -39.58
C ILE A 151 -4.90 4.25 -38.80
N LEU A 152 -4.54 4.93 -37.72
CA LEU A 152 -3.51 4.51 -36.78
C LEU A 152 -4.19 3.83 -35.59
N THR A 153 -3.59 2.78 -35.02
CA THR A 153 -4.11 2.17 -33.78
C THR A 153 -3.20 2.43 -32.59
N THR A 154 -3.76 2.42 -31.38
CA THR A 154 -3.01 2.57 -30.12
C THR A 154 -2.83 1.27 -29.34
N GLY A 155 -2.96 0.13 -30.01
CA GLY A 155 -2.82 -1.21 -29.41
C GLY A 155 -4.15 -1.83 -29.02
N ASP A 156 -4.07 -3.08 -28.54
CA ASP A 156 -5.17 -4.00 -28.27
C ASP A 156 -6.17 -4.02 -29.43
N ASN A 157 -5.69 -4.57 -30.55
CA ASN A 157 -6.48 -4.77 -31.78
C ASN A 157 -7.28 -6.08 -31.76
N THR A 158 -7.01 -6.99 -30.82
CA THR A 158 -7.65 -8.30 -30.69
C THR A 158 -7.58 -8.77 -29.24
N TYR A 159 -8.73 -8.86 -28.57
CA TYR A 159 -8.78 -9.05 -27.11
C TYR A 159 -8.53 -10.47 -26.58
N GLN A 160 -8.44 -11.49 -27.44
CA GLN A 160 -8.60 -12.89 -27.01
C GLN A 160 -7.26 -13.57 -26.68
N GLN A 161 -6.83 -14.58 -27.44
CA GLN A 161 -5.53 -15.25 -27.27
C GLN A 161 -4.57 -14.98 -28.45
N GLY A 162 -4.93 -14.03 -29.31
CA GLY A 162 -4.19 -13.69 -30.52
C GLY A 162 -4.28 -14.77 -31.60
N LEU A 163 -5.22 -15.72 -31.53
CA LEU A 163 -5.31 -16.80 -32.51
C LEU A 163 -5.71 -16.24 -33.90
N PRO A 164 -5.27 -16.85 -35.02
CA PRO A 164 -5.57 -16.34 -36.36
C PRO A 164 -7.06 -16.14 -36.63
N GLU A 165 -7.92 -17.05 -36.15
CA GLU A 165 -9.37 -16.94 -36.27
C GLU A 165 -10.02 -15.94 -35.30
N GLU A 166 -9.29 -15.42 -34.33
CA GLU A 166 -9.73 -14.35 -33.42
C GLU A 166 -9.39 -12.99 -34.05
N VAL A 167 -8.14 -12.81 -34.49
CA VAL A 167 -7.68 -11.63 -35.25
C VAL A 167 -8.60 -11.36 -36.45
N VAL A 168 -8.92 -12.38 -37.24
CA VAL A 168 -9.82 -12.27 -38.40
C VAL A 168 -11.23 -11.75 -38.04
N LYS A 169 -11.73 -12.02 -36.83
CA LYS A 169 -13.07 -11.57 -36.36
C LYS A 169 -13.01 -10.19 -35.73
N ALA A 170 -11.98 -9.94 -34.92
CA ALA A 170 -11.71 -8.65 -34.31
C ALA A 170 -11.63 -7.54 -35.37
N GLN A 171 -10.96 -7.81 -36.49
CA GLN A 171 -10.84 -6.85 -37.60
C GLN A 171 -12.11 -6.64 -38.45
N ALA A 172 -13.27 -7.24 -38.09
CA ALA A 172 -14.46 -7.19 -38.93
C ALA A 172 -15.00 -5.77 -39.23
N PRO A 173 -15.03 -4.80 -38.29
CA PRO A 173 -15.49 -3.44 -38.58
C PRO A 173 -14.58 -2.69 -39.56
N TYR A 174 -13.26 -2.84 -39.41
CA TYR A 174 -12.23 -2.10 -40.17
C TYR A 174 -11.64 -2.88 -41.36
N LYS A 175 -12.20 -4.04 -41.69
CA LYS A 175 -11.64 -4.94 -42.71
C LYS A 175 -11.42 -4.27 -44.07
N ALA A 176 -12.29 -3.35 -44.47
CA ALA A 176 -12.18 -2.64 -45.75
C ALA A 176 -10.93 -1.76 -45.83
N ASP A 177 -10.60 -1.04 -44.76
CA ASP A 177 -9.39 -0.20 -44.69
C ASP A 177 -8.11 -1.05 -44.56
N ILE A 178 -8.17 -2.20 -43.90
CA ILE A 178 -7.05 -3.16 -43.84
C ILE A 178 -6.79 -3.79 -45.22
N ASP A 179 -7.84 -4.24 -45.93
CA ASP A 179 -7.71 -4.73 -47.31
C ASP A 179 -7.21 -3.64 -48.28
N ALA A 180 -7.47 -2.36 -47.98
CA ALA A 180 -6.98 -1.20 -48.72
C ALA A 180 -5.57 -0.73 -48.32
N GLY A 181 -4.94 -1.34 -47.31
CA GLY A 181 -3.60 -0.95 -46.84
C GLY A 181 -3.55 0.39 -46.09
N LYS A 182 -4.66 0.80 -45.48
CA LYS A 182 -4.79 2.04 -44.71
C LYS A 182 -4.58 1.89 -43.20
N MET A 183 -4.51 0.67 -42.67
CA MET A 183 -4.43 0.41 -41.24
C MET A 183 -2.97 0.28 -40.77
N PHE A 184 -2.60 1.03 -39.74
CA PHE A 184 -1.24 1.06 -39.18
C PHE A 184 -1.32 0.78 -37.67
N PRO A 185 -1.23 -0.51 -37.27
CA PRO A 185 -1.45 -0.91 -35.90
C PRO A 185 -0.19 -0.76 -35.02
N ILE A 186 -0.40 -0.43 -33.75
CA ILE A 186 0.52 -0.77 -32.66
C ILE A 186 0.05 -2.11 -32.07
N MET A 187 0.95 -2.91 -31.51
CA MET A 187 0.56 -4.12 -30.76
C MET A 187 0.41 -3.79 -29.26
N GLY A 188 -0.74 -4.13 -28.67
CA GLY A 188 -0.97 -4.02 -27.23
C GLY A 188 -0.73 -5.34 -26.48
N ASN A 189 -1.03 -5.39 -25.17
CA ASN A 189 -0.80 -6.62 -24.41
C ASN A 189 -1.74 -7.77 -24.79
N HIS A 190 -3.00 -7.52 -25.18
CA HIS A 190 -3.89 -8.56 -25.68
C HIS A 190 -3.45 -9.09 -27.06
N ASP A 191 -2.87 -8.25 -27.93
CA ASP A 191 -2.25 -8.72 -29.20
C ASP A 191 -1.06 -9.68 -28.94
N TYR A 192 -0.39 -9.54 -27.80
CA TYR A 192 0.65 -10.46 -27.32
C TYR A 192 0.11 -11.59 -26.41
N GLY A 193 -1.21 -11.80 -26.33
CA GLY A 193 -1.83 -12.83 -25.48
C GLY A 193 -1.65 -12.60 -23.97
N ASN A 194 -1.55 -11.33 -23.56
CA ASN A 194 -1.16 -10.85 -22.23
C ASN A 194 0.25 -11.29 -21.78
N GLY A 195 1.17 -11.40 -22.75
CA GLY A 195 2.60 -11.62 -22.54
C GLY A 195 3.47 -10.72 -23.42
N CYS A 196 4.63 -11.24 -23.83
CA CYS A 196 5.57 -10.62 -24.78
C CYS A 196 6.28 -11.70 -25.62
N SER A 197 5.52 -12.69 -26.09
CA SER A 197 6.01 -13.77 -26.95
C SER A 197 5.94 -13.36 -28.43
N PRO A 198 7.04 -13.45 -29.20
CA PRO A 198 7.01 -13.28 -30.65
C PRO A 198 6.03 -14.25 -31.35
N GLU A 199 5.87 -15.45 -30.80
CA GLU A 199 4.94 -16.46 -31.31
C GLU A 199 3.47 -16.06 -31.13
N SER A 200 3.11 -15.38 -30.02
CA SER A 200 1.74 -14.93 -29.74
C SER A 200 1.28 -13.79 -30.66
N VAL A 201 2.17 -12.84 -31.00
CA VAL A 201 1.81 -11.67 -31.83
C VAL A 201 1.85 -11.96 -33.33
N GLN A 202 2.52 -13.04 -33.76
CA GLN A 202 2.71 -13.37 -35.18
C GLN A 202 1.41 -13.39 -36.00
N PRO A 203 0.25 -13.90 -35.52
CA PRO A 203 -0.99 -13.87 -36.28
C PRO A 203 -1.50 -12.45 -36.59
N SER A 204 -1.30 -11.48 -35.68
CA SER A 204 -1.59 -10.07 -35.94
C SER A 204 -0.62 -9.49 -36.97
N LEU A 205 0.69 -9.76 -36.84
CA LEU A 205 1.70 -9.31 -37.81
C LEU A 205 1.43 -9.87 -39.23
N ASP A 206 1.07 -11.15 -39.34
CA ASP A 206 0.73 -11.81 -40.61
C ASP A 206 -0.57 -11.26 -41.24
N TYR A 207 -1.57 -10.89 -40.41
CA TYR A 207 -2.83 -10.33 -40.88
C TYR A 207 -2.66 -8.90 -41.42
N PHE A 208 -2.06 -8.03 -40.60
CA PHE A 208 -1.83 -6.61 -40.95
C PHE A 208 -0.66 -6.40 -41.93
N LYS A 209 0.27 -7.36 -42.03
CA LYS A 209 1.46 -7.35 -42.90
C LYS A 209 2.43 -6.21 -42.58
N VAL A 210 2.58 -5.91 -41.28
CA VAL A 210 3.56 -4.96 -40.74
C VAL A 210 4.47 -5.69 -39.74
N PRO A 211 5.75 -5.30 -39.60
CA PRO A 211 6.57 -5.77 -38.48
C PRO A 211 6.10 -5.11 -37.18
N ALA A 212 6.49 -5.66 -36.02
CA ALA A 212 6.03 -5.15 -34.71
C ALA A 212 6.45 -3.69 -34.42
N ALA A 213 7.62 -3.27 -34.92
CA ALA A 213 8.14 -1.90 -34.82
C ALA A 213 8.50 -1.36 -36.22
N TYR A 214 8.05 -0.14 -36.54
CA TYR A 214 8.17 0.44 -37.89
C TYR A 214 8.02 1.98 -37.91
N VAL A 215 8.22 2.55 -39.10
CA VAL A 215 7.85 3.92 -39.47
C VAL A 215 6.90 3.93 -40.66
N ALA A 216 5.78 4.62 -40.53
CA ALA A 216 4.86 4.92 -41.63
C ALA A 216 4.90 6.44 -41.91
N GLY A 217 5.47 6.82 -43.05
CA GLY A 217 5.47 8.19 -43.54
C GLY A 217 4.26 8.48 -44.43
N PHE A 218 3.64 9.64 -44.23
CA PHE A 218 2.42 10.07 -44.91
C PHE A 218 2.56 11.45 -45.55
N GLY A 219 1.72 11.72 -46.56
CA GLY A 219 1.63 13.03 -47.21
C GLY A 219 2.94 13.54 -47.79
N ASN A 220 3.83 12.62 -48.22
CA ASN A 220 5.20 12.89 -48.67
C ASN A 220 6.03 13.79 -47.73
N GLY A 221 6.21 13.34 -46.48
CA GLY A 221 6.98 14.06 -45.46
C GLY A 221 6.16 15.04 -44.61
N LEU A 222 4.82 14.99 -44.70
CA LEU A 222 3.97 15.77 -43.81
C LEU A 222 3.97 15.21 -42.38
N LEU A 223 3.93 13.88 -42.25
CA LEU A 223 3.92 13.20 -40.96
C LEU A 223 4.69 11.86 -41.04
N ASP A 224 5.51 11.58 -40.04
CA ASP A 224 6.00 10.23 -39.75
C ASP A 224 5.30 9.70 -38.48
N PHE A 225 4.67 8.54 -38.60
CA PHE A 225 4.20 7.75 -37.47
C PHE A 225 5.27 6.71 -37.11
N VAL A 226 5.73 6.72 -35.87
CA VAL A 226 6.87 5.93 -35.38
C VAL A 226 6.39 4.99 -34.27
N ASN A 227 6.26 3.70 -34.60
CA ASN A 227 5.91 2.65 -33.64
C ASN A 227 7.18 1.87 -33.23
N PRO A 228 7.64 1.94 -31.98
CA PRO A 228 8.83 1.23 -31.49
C PRO A 228 8.50 -0.09 -30.75
N ASP A 229 7.30 -0.67 -30.92
CA ASP A 229 6.80 -1.83 -30.17
C ASP A 229 6.87 -1.62 -28.64
N ALA A 230 6.32 -0.49 -28.17
CA ALA A 230 6.51 -0.07 -26.78
C ALA A 230 5.96 -1.06 -25.73
N ASN A 231 4.99 -1.91 -26.09
CA ASN A 231 4.38 -2.89 -25.19
C ASN A 231 5.43 -3.75 -24.47
N CYS A 232 6.43 -4.25 -25.22
CA CYS A 232 7.46 -5.15 -24.71
C CYS A 232 8.80 -4.48 -24.38
N GLN A 233 8.85 -3.15 -24.29
CA GLN A 233 10.09 -2.37 -24.21
C GLN A 233 10.10 -1.46 -22.97
N THR A 234 10.33 -2.06 -21.79
CA THR A 234 10.43 -1.35 -20.50
C THR A 234 11.81 -0.71 -20.29
N ALA A 235 11.86 0.42 -19.58
CA ALA A 235 13.09 0.93 -18.98
C ALA A 235 13.29 0.36 -17.57
N THR A 236 14.55 0.22 -17.13
CA THR A 236 14.87 -0.25 -15.77
C THR A 236 15.83 0.73 -15.10
N GLY A 237 15.28 1.57 -14.21
CA GLY A 237 15.98 2.74 -13.68
C GLY A 237 16.42 3.68 -14.82
N SER A 238 17.68 4.09 -14.82
CA SER A 238 18.25 4.90 -15.90
C SER A 238 18.49 4.13 -17.22
N THR A 239 18.31 2.81 -17.23
CA THR A 239 18.60 1.94 -18.39
C THR A 239 17.46 2.02 -19.41
N LYS A 240 17.78 2.39 -20.64
CA LYS A 240 16.83 2.42 -21.76
C LYS A 240 16.69 1.03 -22.41
N PRO A 241 15.52 0.69 -22.99
CA PRO A 241 15.31 -0.60 -23.64
C PRO A 241 16.18 -0.78 -24.90
N PRO A 242 16.41 -2.02 -25.38
CA PRO A 242 17.26 -2.30 -26.54
C PRO A 242 16.84 -1.56 -27.84
N ILE A 243 15.54 -1.28 -28.02
CA ILE A 243 15.02 -0.56 -29.19
C ILE A 243 15.40 0.94 -29.22
N TYR A 244 15.80 1.51 -28.08
CA TYR A 244 15.91 2.96 -27.87
C TYR A 244 16.89 3.66 -28.82
N ASP A 245 18.03 3.06 -29.14
CA ASP A 245 19.00 3.66 -30.07
C ASP A 245 18.40 3.78 -31.48
N ALA A 246 17.73 2.73 -31.99
CA ALA A 246 17.09 2.75 -33.30
C ALA A 246 15.92 3.75 -33.35
N TYR A 247 15.11 3.78 -32.30
CA TYR A 247 14.02 4.75 -32.12
C TYR A 247 14.52 6.21 -32.10
N ARG A 248 15.54 6.52 -31.30
CA ARG A 248 16.13 7.87 -31.24
C ARG A 248 16.76 8.28 -32.58
N ASN A 249 17.48 7.36 -33.24
CA ASN A 249 18.08 7.62 -34.55
C ASN A 249 17.00 7.96 -35.60
N THR A 250 15.92 7.18 -35.61
CA THR A 250 14.74 7.39 -36.47
C THR A 250 14.14 8.79 -36.28
N LEU A 251 13.91 9.21 -35.03
CA LEU A 251 13.40 10.55 -34.72
C LEU A 251 14.38 11.67 -35.12
N THR A 252 15.69 11.43 -34.97
CA THR A 252 16.75 12.39 -35.30
C THR A 252 16.86 12.60 -36.81
N ASN A 253 16.79 11.52 -37.60
CA ASN A 253 17.03 11.54 -39.04
C ASN A 253 15.76 11.76 -39.87
N SER A 254 14.56 11.57 -39.28
CA SER A 254 13.29 11.93 -39.93
C SER A 254 13.25 13.42 -40.30
N VAL A 255 12.92 13.70 -41.56
CA VAL A 255 12.70 15.05 -42.11
C VAL A 255 11.22 15.44 -42.16
N ALA A 256 10.33 14.63 -41.58
CA ALA A 256 8.90 14.91 -41.60
C ALA A 256 8.55 16.15 -40.75
N ALA A 257 7.55 16.93 -41.20
CA ALA A 257 7.10 18.12 -40.47
C ALA A 257 6.52 17.77 -39.08
N TRP A 258 5.82 16.65 -38.98
CA TRP A 258 5.25 16.12 -37.73
C TRP A 258 5.76 14.72 -37.42
N LYS A 259 6.12 14.48 -36.15
CA LYS A 259 6.64 13.19 -35.66
C LYS A 259 5.73 12.67 -34.54
N VAL A 260 4.87 11.74 -34.91
CA VAL A 260 3.89 11.12 -34.00
C VAL A 260 4.39 9.76 -33.59
N VAL A 261 4.42 9.49 -32.28
CA VAL A 261 4.96 8.25 -31.71
C VAL A 261 3.83 7.39 -31.17
N GLY A 262 3.96 6.08 -31.36
CA GLY A 262 3.09 5.09 -30.76
C GLY A 262 3.64 4.49 -29.47
N GLY A 263 2.77 4.22 -28.49
CA GLY A 263 3.03 3.26 -27.43
C GLY A 263 1.77 2.91 -26.65
N HIS A 264 1.42 1.62 -26.57
CA HIS A 264 0.12 1.18 -26.07
C HIS A 264 -0.16 1.62 -24.62
N GLN A 265 0.66 1.22 -23.64
CA GLN A 265 0.49 1.69 -22.27
C GLN A 265 0.89 3.17 -22.12
N PRO A 266 0.03 4.01 -21.52
CA PRO A 266 0.26 5.45 -21.39
C PRO A 266 1.30 5.77 -20.30
N ILE A 267 2.23 6.69 -20.62
CA ILE A 267 3.31 7.13 -19.70
C ILE A 267 2.72 7.84 -18.46
N TYR A 268 1.69 8.66 -18.69
CA TYR A 268 0.87 9.29 -17.67
C TYR A 268 -0.59 9.05 -18.04
N SER A 269 -1.44 8.76 -17.06
CA SER A 269 -2.85 8.45 -17.27
C SER A 269 -3.68 8.70 -16.02
N SER A 270 -4.89 9.26 -16.19
CA SER A 270 -5.93 9.29 -15.17
C SER A 270 -6.76 7.99 -15.15
N GLY A 271 -6.49 7.03 -16.04
CA GLY A 271 -7.18 5.76 -16.15
C GLY A 271 -6.74 4.71 -15.13
N LYS A 272 -7.17 3.47 -15.37
CA LYS A 272 -7.03 2.31 -14.47
C LYS A 272 -5.59 1.81 -14.31
N ALA A 273 -4.77 1.87 -15.36
CA ALA A 273 -3.37 1.47 -15.37
C ALA A 273 -2.44 2.57 -14.82
N GLY A 274 -2.86 3.83 -14.93
CA GLY A 274 -2.12 4.97 -14.39
C GLY A 274 -0.79 5.24 -15.11
N ASN A 275 0.21 5.69 -14.35
CA ASN A 275 1.45 6.23 -14.92
C ASN A 275 2.51 5.14 -15.19
N ASN A 276 2.65 4.71 -16.46
CA ASN A 276 3.69 3.76 -16.87
C ASN A 276 5.03 4.48 -17.12
N LEU A 277 5.67 4.95 -16.05
CA LEU A 277 6.91 5.76 -16.11
C LEU A 277 8.11 5.00 -16.72
N ASP A 278 8.09 3.68 -16.77
CA ASP A 278 9.07 2.87 -17.50
C ASP A 278 8.94 2.99 -19.04
N ARG A 279 7.86 3.60 -19.55
CA ARG A 279 7.70 4.06 -20.95
C ARG A 279 8.16 5.51 -21.19
N ALA A 280 8.62 6.24 -20.17
CA ALA A 280 9.05 7.64 -20.29
C ALA A 280 10.21 7.89 -21.27
N TRP A 281 10.85 6.83 -21.80
CA TRP A 281 11.83 6.95 -22.90
C TRP A 281 11.19 7.36 -24.25
N LEU A 282 9.88 7.20 -24.41
CA LEU A 282 9.13 7.72 -25.57
C LEU A 282 9.11 9.25 -25.62
N MET A 283 9.32 9.95 -24.49
CA MET A 283 9.52 11.40 -24.43
C MET A 283 10.96 11.76 -24.85
N THR A 284 11.30 11.45 -26.10
CA THR A 284 12.59 11.76 -26.73
C THR A 284 12.51 13.08 -27.50
N PRO A 285 13.54 13.95 -27.46
CA PRO A 285 13.53 15.23 -28.17
C PRO A 285 13.23 15.08 -29.67
N GLY A 286 12.26 15.85 -30.15
CA GLY A 286 11.79 15.82 -31.54
C GLY A 286 10.48 15.04 -31.75
N VAL A 287 9.92 14.42 -30.71
CA VAL A 287 8.53 13.91 -30.72
C VAL A 287 7.56 15.06 -30.54
N ASP A 288 6.47 15.08 -31.32
CA ASP A 288 5.43 16.12 -31.27
C ASP A 288 4.16 15.68 -30.55
N LEU A 289 3.79 14.40 -30.71
CA LEU A 289 2.62 13.79 -30.10
C LEU A 289 2.88 12.31 -29.83
N ILE A 290 2.49 11.82 -28.66
CA ILE A 290 2.53 10.40 -28.28
C ILE A 290 1.08 9.89 -28.24
N LEU A 291 0.81 8.80 -28.94
CA LEU A 291 -0.49 8.12 -29.00
C LEU A 291 -0.49 6.86 -28.12
N ALA A 292 -1.50 6.72 -27.27
CA ALA A 292 -1.64 5.60 -26.33
C ALA A 292 -3.09 5.09 -26.23
N GLY A 293 -3.26 3.91 -25.65
CA GLY A 293 -4.54 3.22 -25.43
C GLY A 293 -4.51 2.60 -24.03
N HIS A 294 -4.87 1.32 -23.93
CA HIS A 294 -4.77 0.44 -22.76
C HIS A 294 -5.73 0.78 -21.61
N ASP A 295 -5.80 2.05 -21.22
CA ASP A 295 -6.91 2.56 -20.44
C ASP A 295 -8.07 2.89 -21.38
N HIS A 296 -9.24 2.31 -21.11
CA HIS A 296 -10.40 2.42 -21.98
C HIS A 296 -11.16 3.74 -21.77
N HIS A 297 -10.45 4.85 -22.00
CA HIS A 297 -10.95 6.22 -21.94
C HIS A 297 -10.22 7.10 -22.97
N ALA A 298 -10.67 8.34 -23.13
CA ALA A 298 -10.00 9.37 -23.93
C ALA A 298 -9.35 10.41 -23.01
N GLU A 299 -8.09 10.78 -23.21
CA GLU A 299 -7.42 11.82 -22.39
C GLU A 299 -6.25 12.51 -23.11
N HIS A 300 -6.15 13.84 -22.96
CA HIS A 300 -5.00 14.63 -23.40
C HIS A 300 -4.22 15.17 -22.19
N ILE A 301 -2.92 14.86 -22.14
CA ILE A 301 -1.96 15.35 -21.13
C ILE A 301 -0.85 16.16 -21.82
N GLU A 302 -0.51 17.30 -21.24
CA GLU A 302 0.69 18.09 -21.57
C GLU A 302 1.66 17.98 -20.39
N THR A 303 2.82 17.35 -20.59
CA THR A 303 3.79 17.13 -19.51
C THR A 303 4.55 18.42 -19.17
N ALA A 304 5.21 18.46 -18.00
CA ALA A 304 6.00 19.60 -17.57
C ALA A 304 7.16 19.97 -18.54
N ASP A 305 7.66 19.00 -19.31
CA ASP A 305 8.68 19.18 -20.34
C ASP A 305 8.10 19.59 -21.71
N GLY A 306 6.77 19.70 -21.84
CA GLY A 306 6.08 20.13 -23.07
C GLY A 306 5.77 19.02 -24.07
N TYR A 307 5.75 17.75 -23.65
CA TYR A 307 5.29 16.65 -24.52
C TYR A 307 3.77 16.49 -24.43
N HIS A 308 3.13 16.18 -25.56
CA HIS A 308 1.72 15.87 -25.64
C HIS A 308 1.50 14.35 -25.69
N ILE A 309 0.65 13.84 -24.80
CA ILE A 309 0.18 12.46 -24.78
C ILE A 309 -1.33 12.47 -25.03
N ALA A 310 -1.78 11.66 -25.98
CA ALA A 310 -3.18 11.48 -26.33
C ALA A 310 -3.55 9.99 -26.18
N ILE A 311 -4.29 9.69 -25.11
CA ILE A 311 -4.92 8.39 -24.85
C ILE A 311 -6.22 8.32 -25.64
N SER A 312 -6.50 7.22 -26.33
CA SER A 312 -7.67 7.03 -27.20
C SER A 312 -8.23 5.60 -27.14
N GLY A 313 -8.26 5.00 -25.94
CA GLY A 313 -8.68 3.61 -25.73
C GLY A 313 -10.19 3.37 -25.64
N ASN A 314 -11.02 4.34 -26.04
CA ASN A 314 -12.47 4.21 -26.02
C ASN A 314 -13.07 3.69 -27.34
N GLY A 315 -12.31 2.93 -28.14
CA GLY A 315 -12.67 2.54 -29.52
C GLY A 315 -13.70 1.41 -29.67
N GLY A 316 -13.87 0.56 -28.67
CA GLY A 316 -14.88 -0.51 -28.69
C GLY A 316 -14.88 -1.46 -27.48
N ALA A 317 -13.74 -1.60 -26.81
CA ALA A 317 -13.65 -2.31 -25.55
C ALA A 317 -14.27 -1.49 -24.40
N GLY A 318 -15.11 -2.15 -23.60
CA GLY A 318 -15.92 -1.53 -22.55
C GLY A 318 -15.12 -0.62 -21.60
N LEU A 319 -15.61 0.61 -21.44
CA LEU A 319 -14.93 1.73 -20.81
C LEU A 319 -14.50 1.45 -19.36
N THR A 320 -13.40 2.09 -18.94
CA THR A 320 -12.84 1.98 -17.57
C THR A 320 -12.90 3.31 -16.84
N PRO A 321 -13.19 3.33 -15.52
CA PRO A 321 -13.34 4.57 -14.75
C PRO A 321 -12.04 5.37 -14.62
N LEU A 322 -12.19 6.67 -14.29
CA LEU A 322 -11.09 7.59 -13.98
C LEU A 322 -10.74 7.60 -12.49
N PHE A 323 -9.47 7.81 -12.21
CA PHE A 323 -8.85 7.87 -10.89
C PHE A 323 -8.22 9.28 -10.68
N SER A 324 -7.16 9.39 -9.87
CA SER A 324 -6.45 10.64 -9.62
C SER A 324 -6.03 11.34 -10.93
N VAL A 325 -6.20 12.67 -10.99
CA VAL A 325 -5.86 13.47 -12.18
C VAL A 325 -4.37 13.34 -12.51
N ALA A 326 -4.04 12.86 -13.71
CA ALA A 326 -2.67 12.79 -14.17
C ALA A 326 -2.02 14.18 -14.22
N PRO A 327 -0.75 14.35 -13.79
CA PRO A 327 -0.05 15.63 -13.85
C PRO A 327 -0.03 16.19 -15.28
N GLY A 328 -0.68 17.34 -15.48
CA GLY A 328 -0.76 17.99 -16.79
C GLY A 328 -1.96 17.59 -17.66
N SER A 329 -2.89 16.78 -17.16
CA SER A 329 -4.16 16.47 -17.85
C SER A 329 -4.95 17.75 -18.21
N LYS A 330 -5.49 17.77 -19.44
CA LYS A 330 -6.21 18.90 -20.06
C LYS A 330 -7.65 18.57 -20.44
N PHE A 331 -7.94 17.28 -20.58
CA PHE A 331 -9.21 16.68 -20.99
C PHE A 331 -9.15 15.20 -20.63
N ARG A 332 -10.23 14.64 -20.07
CA ARG A 332 -10.38 13.20 -19.86
C ARG A 332 -11.85 12.80 -19.86
N ASP A 333 -12.22 11.75 -20.58
CA ASP A 333 -13.58 11.21 -20.65
C ASP A 333 -13.57 9.67 -20.67
N ALA A 334 -14.31 9.09 -19.73
CA ALA A 334 -14.53 7.65 -19.57
C ALA A 334 -16.01 7.25 -19.67
N ALA A 335 -16.90 8.18 -20.06
CA ALA A 335 -18.34 7.94 -20.15
C ALA A 335 -18.80 7.54 -21.56
N HIS A 336 -18.01 7.79 -22.61
CA HIS A 336 -18.40 7.55 -24.00
C HIS A 336 -17.35 6.79 -24.81
N PHE A 337 -17.82 5.88 -25.67
CA PHE A 337 -17.03 5.33 -26.77
C PHE A 337 -16.78 6.38 -27.85
N GLY A 338 -15.67 6.27 -28.56
CA GLY A 338 -15.23 7.28 -29.51
C GLY A 338 -13.94 6.95 -30.24
N ALA A 339 -13.44 7.94 -30.98
CA ALA A 339 -12.15 7.90 -31.67
C ALA A 339 -11.58 9.31 -31.81
N MET A 340 -10.28 9.42 -32.06
CA MET A 340 -9.62 10.71 -32.30
C MET A 340 -9.39 10.94 -33.80
N ARG A 341 -9.74 12.12 -34.29
CA ARG A 341 -9.45 12.58 -35.66
C ARG A 341 -8.25 13.53 -35.64
N LEU A 342 -7.23 13.22 -36.43
CA LEU A 342 -6.10 14.13 -36.66
C LEU A 342 -6.30 14.85 -38.01
N THR A 343 -6.23 16.18 -38.01
CA THR A 343 -6.04 16.98 -39.24
C THR A 343 -4.64 17.58 -39.20
N VAL A 344 -3.80 17.22 -40.16
CA VAL A 344 -2.38 17.60 -40.20
C VAL A 344 -2.11 18.48 -41.41
N THR A 345 -1.35 19.55 -41.21
CA THR A 345 -0.94 20.54 -42.22
C THR A 345 0.53 20.94 -41.96
N PRO A 346 1.25 21.54 -42.92
CA PRO A 346 2.65 21.93 -42.71
C PRO A 346 2.87 22.79 -41.45
N ASP A 347 1.92 23.66 -41.11
CA ASP A 347 2.01 24.60 -40.00
C ASP A 347 1.36 24.12 -38.68
N SER A 348 0.48 23.12 -38.72
CA SER A 348 -0.24 22.66 -37.52
C SER A 348 -0.77 21.21 -37.59
N LEU A 349 -0.83 20.58 -36.42
CA LEU A 349 -1.50 19.30 -36.18
C LEU A 349 -2.68 19.55 -35.22
N LYS A 350 -3.91 19.40 -35.71
CA LYS A 350 -5.12 19.41 -34.88
C LYS A 350 -5.51 17.99 -34.51
N ALA A 351 -5.71 17.74 -33.23
CA ALA A 351 -6.28 16.52 -32.68
C ALA A 351 -7.67 16.82 -32.12
N GLU A 352 -8.69 16.10 -32.57
CA GLU A 352 -10.08 16.23 -32.17
C GLU A 352 -10.55 14.90 -31.58
N TYR A 353 -11.02 14.88 -30.35
CA TYR A 353 -11.68 13.72 -29.76
C TYR A 353 -13.16 13.74 -30.13
N LEU A 354 -13.67 12.60 -30.59
CA LEU A 354 -15.08 12.44 -30.92
C LEU A 354 -15.72 11.25 -30.22
N SER A 355 -16.68 11.51 -29.32
CA SER A 355 -17.59 10.50 -28.80
C SER A 355 -18.71 10.16 -29.79
N LEU A 356 -19.30 8.97 -29.63
CA LEU A 356 -20.53 8.61 -30.34
C LEU A 356 -21.68 9.57 -29.98
N PRO A 357 -22.48 10.06 -30.96
CA PRO A 357 -22.56 9.62 -32.36
C PRO A 357 -21.80 10.53 -33.35
N GLY A 358 -20.71 11.18 -32.92
CA GLY A 358 -19.93 12.15 -33.71
C GLY A 358 -19.78 13.54 -33.08
N THR A 359 -19.97 13.66 -31.77
CA THR A 359 -19.78 14.92 -31.02
C THR A 359 -18.29 15.23 -30.92
N VAL A 360 -17.84 16.47 -31.12
CA VAL A 360 -16.46 16.87 -30.79
C VAL A 360 -16.44 17.39 -29.37
N ASP A 361 -16.05 16.53 -28.41
CA ASP A 361 -16.08 16.85 -26.98
C ASP A 361 -14.87 17.70 -26.55
N TYR A 362 -13.74 17.49 -27.22
CA TYR A 362 -12.50 18.21 -26.98
C TYR A 362 -11.62 18.25 -28.22
N TYR A 363 -10.83 19.31 -28.38
CA TYR A 363 -9.73 19.35 -29.33
C TYR A 363 -8.52 20.11 -28.79
N PHE A 364 -7.36 19.80 -29.36
CA PHE A 364 -6.15 20.61 -29.21
C PHE A 364 -5.45 20.80 -30.57
N LEU A 365 -4.67 21.89 -30.68
CA LEU A 365 -3.92 22.28 -31.86
C LEU A 365 -2.46 22.47 -31.48
N LEU A 366 -1.58 21.68 -32.06
CA LEU A 366 -0.14 21.84 -31.95
C LEU A 366 0.39 22.70 -33.09
N LYS A 367 1.37 23.56 -32.78
CA LYS A 367 2.20 24.28 -33.75
C LYS A 367 3.67 24.12 -33.42
N LYS A 368 4.54 24.44 -34.37
CA LYS A 368 5.99 24.41 -34.21
C LYS A 368 6.52 25.76 -33.71
N ASP A 369 7.39 25.74 -32.71
CA ASP A 369 8.15 26.92 -32.31
C ASP A 369 9.34 27.18 -33.27
N ALA A 370 10.08 28.28 -33.04
CA ALA A 370 11.25 28.63 -33.83
C ALA A 370 12.47 27.69 -33.65
N GLN A 371 12.33 26.64 -32.82
CA GLN A 371 13.30 25.57 -32.62
C GLN A 371 12.80 24.23 -33.20
N GLY A 372 11.61 24.19 -33.81
CA GLY A 372 11.01 22.98 -34.39
C GLY A 372 10.35 22.04 -33.39
N ARG A 373 10.07 22.51 -32.16
CA ARG A 373 9.36 21.76 -31.11
C ARG A 373 7.86 22.01 -31.21
N ALA A 374 7.04 20.99 -30.96
CA ALA A 374 5.60 21.20 -30.76
C ALA A 374 5.32 22.06 -29.51
N TYR A 375 4.23 22.81 -29.55
CA TYR A 375 3.62 23.45 -28.40
C TYR A 375 2.10 23.56 -28.58
N LEU A 376 1.36 23.60 -27.47
CA LEU A 376 -0.09 23.81 -27.45
C LEU A 376 -0.44 25.25 -27.88
N ALA A 377 -0.94 25.39 -29.10
CA ALA A 377 -1.29 26.68 -29.70
C ALA A 377 -2.76 27.08 -29.46
N GLU A 378 -3.66 26.09 -29.38
CA GLU A 378 -5.09 26.28 -29.15
C GLU A 378 -5.67 24.99 -28.54
N ARG A 379 -6.74 25.11 -27.76
CA ARG A 379 -7.62 24.00 -27.37
C ARG A 379 -9.05 24.50 -27.19
N SER A 380 -10.03 23.61 -27.26
CA SER A 380 -11.34 23.90 -26.68
C SER A 380 -11.23 24.10 -25.17
N ASP A 381 -12.00 25.05 -24.63
CA ASP A 381 -12.27 25.08 -23.20
C ASP A 381 -12.99 23.81 -22.78
N TRP A 382 -12.52 23.19 -21.71
CA TRP A 382 -13.12 22.01 -21.10
C TRP A 382 -12.96 22.11 -19.59
N THR A 383 -14.04 21.81 -18.88
CA THR A 383 -14.09 21.72 -17.43
C THR A 383 -14.35 20.26 -17.09
N ASP A 384 -13.53 19.69 -16.21
CA ASP A 384 -13.73 18.31 -15.77
C ASP A 384 -15.10 18.17 -15.08
N PRO A 385 -16.00 17.30 -15.58
CA PRO A 385 -17.30 17.07 -14.94
C PRO A 385 -17.17 16.29 -13.63
N ASN A 386 -16.02 15.65 -13.38
CA ASN A 386 -15.75 14.84 -12.20
C ASN A 386 -14.29 15.07 -11.69
N PRO A 387 -13.94 16.29 -11.24
CA PRO A 387 -12.56 16.72 -10.95
C PRO A 387 -11.92 16.03 -9.73
N ASP A 388 -12.73 15.39 -8.90
CA ASP A 388 -12.33 14.54 -7.77
C ASP A 388 -13.17 13.25 -7.86
N PRO A 389 -12.76 12.27 -8.70
CA PRO A 389 -13.71 11.34 -9.31
C PRO A 389 -14.33 10.26 -8.41
N GLY A 390 -14.15 10.36 -7.09
CA GLY A 390 -14.84 9.54 -6.11
C GLY A 390 -14.10 8.26 -5.74
N GLY A 391 -12.92 8.40 -5.15
CA GLY A 391 -12.19 7.26 -4.59
C GLY A 391 -11.16 7.71 -3.57
N ASN A 392 -11.38 7.37 -2.30
CA ASN A 392 -10.27 7.21 -1.36
C ASN A 392 -9.49 6.00 -1.88
N PRO A 393 -8.24 6.13 -2.38
CA PRO A 393 -7.56 4.97 -2.94
C PRO A 393 -7.39 3.94 -1.83
N ILE A 394 -7.74 2.69 -2.08
CA ILE A 394 -7.52 1.66 -1.07
C ILE A 394 -6.02 1.35 -1.12
N PRO A 395 -5.26 1.52 -0.02
CA PRO A 395 -3.82 1.42 -0.10
C PRO A 395 -3.41 0.00 -0.48
N ASN A 396 -2.47 -0.11 -1.42
CA ASN A 396 -1.86 -1.40 -1.75
C ASN A 396 -1.17 -2.02 -0.53
N ARG A 397 -0.72 -1.20 0.43
CA ARG A 397 -0.17 -1.61 1.73
C ARG A 397 -0.59 -0.65 2.84
N TYR A 398 -1.24 -1.16 3.89
CA TYR A 398 -1.61 -0.34 5.07
C TYR A 398 -0.41 0.08 5.95
N THR A 399 0.79 -0.46 5.73
CA THR A 399 2.01 -0.08 6.45
C THR A 399 3.15 0.17 5.46
N VAL A 400 3.85 1.29 5.65
CA VAL A 400 5.16 1.57 5.05
C VAL A 400 6.16 2.05 6.12
N SER A 401 7.45 1.74 5.99
CA SER A 401 8.44 2.09 7.02
C SER A 401 9.90 2.12 6.53
N PHE A 402 10.78 2.73 7.33
CA PHE A 402 12.22 2.51 7.28
C PHE A 402 12.81 2.32 8.69
N ASP A 403 13.85 1.49 8.77
CA ASP A 403 14.67 1.27 9.96
C ASP A 403 16.16 1.35 9.55
N VAL A 404 16.84 2.39 10.04
CA VAL A 404 18.24 2.73 9.76
C VAL A 404 19.20 1.86 10.58
N ALA A 405 18.74 1.28 11.68
CA ALA A 405 19.51 0.31 12.46
C ALA A 405 19.51 -1.06 11.78
N ALA A 406 18.40 -1.44 11.15
CA ALA A 406 18.27 -2.67 10.37
C ALA A 406 18.73 -2.55 8.90
N ASP A 407 19.12 -1.34 8.45
CA ASP A 407 19.44 -1.01 7.03
C ASP A 407 18.31 -1.34 6.04
N LYS A 408 17.05 -1.23 6.48
CA LYS A 408 15.86 -1.65 5.74
C LYS A 408 14.94 -0.46 5.42
N ALA A 409 14.51 -0.35 4.17
CA ALA A 409 13.34 0.41 3.74
C ALA A 409 12.24 -0.54 3.27
N ASP A 410 10.98 -0.14 3.42
CA ASP A 410 9.80 -0.97 3.15
C ASP A 410 8.60 -0.09 2.74
N GLY A 411 8.62 0.43 1.51
CA GLY A 411 7.61 1.35 0.97
C GLY A 411 7.69 2.79 1.48
N LEU A 412 8.61 3.11 2.39
CA LEU A 412 8.90 4.48 2.84
C LEU A 412 10.39 4.74 2.70
N THR A 413 10.75 5.86 2.09
CA THR A 413 12.14 6.29 1.90
C THR A 413 12.33 7.74 2.37
N TYR A 414 13.58 8.20 2.39
CA TYR A 414 13.94 9.54 2.84
C TYR A 414 15.11 10.07 2.00
N GLN A 415 15.14 11.39 1.76
CA GLN A 415 16.15 12.03 0.91
C GLN A 415 16.72 13.29 1.57
N ASN A 416 18.03 13.48 1.42
CA ASN A 416 18.73 14.68 1.87
C ASN A 416 18.44 15.84 0.90
N TYR A 417 18.03 16.99 1.45
CA TYR A 417 17.66 18.19 0.70
C TYR A 417 18.37 19.41 1.29
N GLU A 418 18.54 20.49 0.52
CA GLU A 418 19.32 21.66 0.95
C GLU A 418 18.77 22.32 2.23
N ASP A 419 17.44 22.35 2.43
CA ASP A 419 16.79 22.86 3.65
C ASP A 419 16.47 21.76 4.70
N GLY A 420 16.80 20.50 4.39
CA GLY A 420 16.66 19.32 5.26
C GLY A 420 17.88 18.38 5.25
N PRO A 421 19.11 18.86 5.51
CA PRO A 421 20.28 18.01 5.53
C PRO A 421 20.31 17.11 6.76
N TYR A 422 20.75 15.87 6.59
CA TYR A 422 21.06 14.93 7.69
C TYR A 422 22.37 14.19 7.40
N VAL A 423 22.96 13.59 8.43
CA VAL A 423 24.07 12.64 8.29
C VAL A 423 23.70 11.30 8.93
N THR A 424 24.14 10.19 8.33
CA THR A 424 24.02 8.88 8.98
C THR A 424 25.10 8.74 10.05
N THR A 425 24.68 8.44 11.28
CA THR A 425 25.52 8.38 12.48
C THR A 425 25.24 7.08 13.26
N GLU A 426 25.99 6.83 14.33
CA GLU A 426 25.73 5.75 15.29
C GLU A 426 25.68 6.34 16.70
N VAL A 427 24.55 6.18 17.40
CA VAL A 427 24.33 6.73 18.74
C VAL A 427 23.88 5.61 19.67
N ASP A 428 24.60 5.45 20.78
CA ASP A 428 24.42 4.36 21.76
C ASP A 428 24.40 2.95 21.12
N GLY A 429 25.20 2.75 20.06
CA GLY A 429 25.28 1.49 19.30
C GLY A 429 24.18 1.29 18.24
N ARG A 430 23.34 2.30 17.99
CA ARG A 430 22.21 2.25 17.04
C ARG A 430 22.45 3.21 15.86
N ARG A 431 22.46 2.70 14.63
CA ARG A 431 22.56 3.53 13.41
C ARG A 431 21.30 4.36 13.22
N ALA A 432 21.47 5.62 12.83
CA ALA A 432 20.39 6.60 12.74
C ALA A 432 20.74 7.79 11.83
N LEU A 433 19.77 8.66 11.54
CA LEU A 433 19.95 9.94 10.84
C LEU A 433 19.99 11.07 11.87
N GLU A 434 21.06 11.85 11.91
CA GLU A 434 21.16 13.07 12.74
C GLU A 434 20.84 14.29 11.88
N LEU A 435 19.71 14.95 12.17
CA LEU A 435 19.24 16.12 11.43
C LEU A 435 20.19 17.30 11.67
N GLN A 436 20.79 17.77 10.59
CA GLN A 436 21.73 18.89 10.63
C GLN A 436 20.98 20.22 10.61
N LYS A 437 21.71 21.27 10.99
CA LYS A 437 21.20 22.64 10.93
C LYS A 437 20.83 23.01 9.48
N ASN A 438 19.60 23.45 9.27
CA ASN A 438 19.17 24.05 8.01
C ASN A 438 20.06 25.27 7.66
N PRO A 439 20.77 25.28 6.51
CA PRO A 439 21.71 26.34 6.15
C PRO A 439 21.03 27.68 5.84
N PHE A 440 19.76 27.67 5.42
CA PHE A 440 18.95 28.86 5.20
C PHE A 440 18.31 29.40 6.50
N GLY A 441 18.44 28.64 7.60
CA GLY A 441 17.85 28.95 8.90
C GLY A 441 16.41 28.45 9.04
N GLY A 442 15.86 28.62 10.24
CA GLY A 442 14.56 28.03 10.60
C GLY A 442 14.68 26.57 11.04
N ALA A 443 13.62 25.80 10.80
CA ALA A 443 13.48 24.42 11.26
C ALA A 443 14.47 23.45 10.58
N ASN A 444 14.90 22.43 11.32
CA ASN A 444 15.61 21.27 10.76
C ASN A 444 14.56 20.31 10.16
N GLN A 445 14.74 19.87 8.91
CA GLN A 445 13.76 19.04 8.19
C GLN A 445 14.28 17.62 7.92
N LEU A 446 13.38 16.65 7.76
CA LEU A 446 13.63 15.37 7.09
C LEU A 446 12.49 15.08 6.11
N TYR A 447 12.80 14.96 4.82
CA TYR A 447 11.82 14.65 3.77
C TYR A 447 11.64 13.15 3.60
N MET A 448 10.39 12.71 3.51
CA MET A 448 10.00 11.30 3.46
C MET A 448 8.99 11.06 2.34
N PHE A 449 9.29 10.08 1.51
CA PHE A 449 8.58 9.75 0.28
C PHE A 449 7.97 8.37 0.45
N VAL A 450 6.67 8.23 0.19
CA VAL A 450 6.02 6.93 0.14
C VAL A 450 6.13 6.38 -1.28
N ASP A 451 6.25 5.06 -1.38
CA ASP A 451 6.14 4.35 -2.65
C ASP A 451 4.68 4.45 -3.14
N ASP A 452 4.42 5.16 -4.24
CA ASP A 452 3.09 5.33 -4.84
C ASP A 452 2.40 3.98 -5.12
N ALA A 453 3.19 2.92 -5.38
CA ALA A 453 2.69 1.55 -5.58
C ALA A 453 2.30 0.86 -4.26
N ALA A 454 2.66 1.41 -3.10
CA ALA A 454 2.24 0.98 -1.77
C ALA A 454 1.10 1.84 -1.22
N ILE A 455 1.23 3.18 -1.23
CA ILE A 455 0.20 4.14 -0.82
C ILE A 455 0.34 5.41 -1.67
N SER A 456 -0.75 5.84 -2.29
CA SER A 456 -0.87 7.10 -3.02
C SER A 456 -2.27 7.70 -2.83
N GLY A 457 -2.44 8.99 -3.11
CA GLY A 457 -3.66 9.77 -2.90
C GLY A 457 -4.10 9.86 -1.42
N GLY A 458 -5.41 9.86 -1.17
CA GLY A 458 -6.01 10.04 0.16
C GLY A 458 -7.34 10.81 0.07
N PRO A 459 -7.91 11.29 1.19
CA PRO A 459 -7.36 11.35 2.54
C PRO A 459 -7.36 10.03 3.34
N TYR A 460 -6.24 9.77 3.99
CA TYR A 460 -6.08 8.71 4.97
C TYR A 460 -6.06 9.23 6.40
N GLN A 461 -6.69 8.48 7.31
CA GLN A 461 -6.30 8.49 8.71
C GLN A 461 -5.04 7.64 8.85
N VAL A 462 -4.01 8.19 9.50
CA VAL A 462 -2.66 7.61 9.61
C VAL A 462 -2.14 7.72 11.03
N LYS A 463 -1.45 6.68 11.47
CA LYS A 463 -0.65 6.60 12.70
C LYS A 463 0.83 6.57 12.32
N ALA A 464 1.54 7.66 12.56
CA ALA A 464 2.98 7.75 12.32
C ALA A 464 3.76 7.46 13.62
N THR A 465 4.54 6.37 13.62
CA THR A 465 5.38 5.95 14.74
C THR A 465 6.84 6.26 14.44
N ILE A 466 7.53 6.98 15.33
CA ILE A 466 8.88 7.53 15.11
C ILE A 466 9.80 7.12 16.26
N SER A 467 10.88 6.40 15.97
CA SER A 467 11.98 6.10 16.92
C SER A 467 13.03 7.20 16.87
N TYR A 468 13.16 7.97 17.95
CA TYR A 468 14.01 9.17 18.00
C TYR A 468 14.83 9.30 19.30
N ARG A 469 15.79 10.22 19.30
CA ARG A 469 16.60 10.66 20.45
C ARG A 469 17.03 12.11 20.23
N SER A 470 17.25 12.88 21.29
CA SER A 470 17.87 14.22 21.21
C SER A 470 18.84 14.44 22.38
N ALA A 471 19.90 15.21 22.14
CA ALA A 471 20.88 15.59 23.16
C ALA A 471 20.46 16.80 24.02
N VAL A 472 19.35 17.47 23.65
CA VAL A 472 18.76 18.62 24.35
C VAL A 472 17.22 18.56 24.30
N THR A 473 16.55 19.36 25.14
CA THR A 473 15.09 19.53 25.08
C THR A 473 14.64 20.27 23.82
N GLY A 474 13.40 20.09 23.42
CA GLY A 474 12.84 20.72 22.23
C GLY A 474 11.52 20.11 21.79
N SER A 475 11.15 20.31 20.53
CA SER A 475 9.99 19.66 19.93
C SER A 475 10.14 19.50 18.42
N PHE A 476 9.35 18.58 17.87
CA PHE A 476 9.19 18.38 16.43
C PHE A 476 7.74 18.01 16.11
N ALA A 477 7.34 18.13 14.84
CA ALA A 477 6.04 17.68 14.34
C ALA A 477 6.23 17.08 12.94
N LEU A 478 5.19 16.44 12.40
CA LEU A 478 5.11 16.16 10.97
C LEU A 478 4.41 17.33 10.26
N GLN A 479 4.79 17.56 9.01
CA GLN A 479 4.00 18.30 8.03
C GLN A 479 3.60 17.38 6.89
N TYR A 480 2.37 17.53 6.43
CA TYR A 480 1.71 16.65 5.46
C TYR A 480 0.75 17.47 4.58
N ASP A 481 0.32 16.91 3.44
CA ASP A 481 -0.78 17.48 2.66
C ASP A 481 -2.14 17.06 3.22
N SER A 482 -3.00 18.02 3.54
CA SER A 482 -4.25 17.85 4.27
C SER A 482 -5.46 18.10 3.37
N GLN A 483 -6.39 17.14 3.30
CA GLN A 483 -7.70 17.33 2.66
C GLN A 483 -8.50 18.44 3.37
N GLN A 484 -8.59 18.40 4.70
CA GLN A 484 -9.49 19.23 5.49
C GLN A 484 -9.12 20.72 5.44
N SER A 485 -7.83 21.03 5.29
CA SER A 485 -7.32 22.41 5.19
C SER A 485 -6.91 22.82 3.77
N GLY A 486 -6.74 21.87 2.85
CA GLY A 486 -6.10 22.06 1.53
C GLY A 486 -4.59 22.35 1.60
N SER A 487 -4.01 22.42 2.80
CA SER A 487 -2.63 22.84 3.04
C SER A 487 -1.66 21.69 2.80
N ALA A 488 -0.75 21.90 1.84
CA ALA A 488 0.40 21.03 1.59
C ALA A 488 1.40 20.95 2.77
N TYR A 489 1.22 21.77 3.81
CA TYR A 489 2.13 21.89 4.96
C TYR A 489 1.38 21.86 6.29
N GLN A 490 0.22 21.20 6.35
CA GLN A 490 -0.55 21.08 7.58
C GLN A 490 0.31 20.43 8.66
N ARG A 491 0.34 21.03 9.85
CA ARG A 491 1.17 20.56 10.97
C ARG A 491 0.38 19.55 11.81
N SER A 492 1.03 18.45 12.20
CA SER A 492 0.50 17.53 13.21
C SER A 492 0.56 18.13 14.61
N THR A 493 -0.03 17.43 15.59
CA THR A 493 0.35 17.56 17.00
C THR A 493 1.88 17.42 17.14
N ALA A 494 2.49 18.28 17.96
CA ALA A 494 3.93 18.26 18.18
C ALA A 494 4.33 17.26 19.27
N VAL A 495 5.43 16.55 19.04
CA VAL A 495 6.15 15.76 20.04
C VAL A 495 7.08 16.69 20.79
N THR A 496 6.95 16.73 22.12
CA THR A 496 7.87 17.45 23.01
C THR A 496 8.94 16.49 23.54
N ILE A 497 10.14 17.00 23.77
CA ILE A 497 11.27 16.30 24.37
C ILE A 497 11.63 17.03 25.66
N ASP A 498 11.18 16.48 26.78
CA ASP A 498 11.38 17.06 28.11
C ASP A 498 12.73 16.68 28.72
N ALA A 499 13.13 17.39 29.78
CA ALA A 499 14.46 17.24 30.40
C ALA A 499 14.76 15.80 30.86
N GLY A 500 13.72 15.04 31.25
CA GLY A 500 13.82 13.63 31.64
C GLY A 500 13.99 12.64 30.48
N GLN A 501 13.77 13.06 29.23
CA GLN A 501 13.92 12.23 28.01
C GLN A 501 15.23 12.51 27.25
N VAL A 502 15.96 13.56 27.65
CA VAL A 502 17.22 13.96 27.01
C VAL A 502 18.26 12.83 27.09
N ASN A 503 18.95 12.60 25.97
CA ASN A 503 19.92 11.51 25.76
C ASN A 503 19.36 10.08 25.90
N GLN A 504 18.03 9.89 25.86
CA GLN A 504 17.40 8.57 25.83
C GLN A 504 16.76 8.31 24.46
N TRP A 505 16.74 7.05 24.05
CA TRP A 505 15.91 6.61 22.94
C TRP A 505 14.44 6.62 23.37
N GLN A 506 13.59 7.18 22.50
CA GLN A 506 12.16 7.37 22.70
C GLN A 506 11.41 6.90 21.45
N THR A 507 10.14 6.53 21.63
CA THR A 507 9.21 6.31 20.51
C THR A 507 8.04 7.26 20.68
N ALA A 508 7.71 8.03 19.64
CA ALA A 508 6.52 8.86 19.60
C ALA A 508 5.54 8.34 18.55
N THR A 509 4.25 8.53 18.85
CA THR A 509 3.14 8.14 17.98
C THR A 509 2.32 9.39 17.70
N ILE A 510 2.12 9.69 16.42
CA ILE A 510 1.42 10.89 15.94
C ILE A 510 0.23 10.44 15.09
N ASP A 511 -0.98 10.83 15.50
CA ASP A 511 -2.19 10.69 14.68
C ASP A 511 -2.26 11.82 13.64
N ILE A 512 -2.57 11.45 12.39
CA ILE A 512 -2.67 12.33 11.22
C ILE A 512 -4.03 12.01 10.56
N PRO A 513 -5.06 12.87 10.67
CA PRO A 513 -6.44 12.47 10.40
C PRO A 513 -6.86 12.47 8.92
N ASP A 514 -6.15 13.19 8.05
CA ASP A 514 -6.64 13.52 6.70
C ASP A 514 -5.52 13.65 5.64
N VAL A 515 -4.46 12.86 5.76
CA VAL A 515 -3.27 12.99 4.89
C VAL A 515 -3.49 12.47 3.47
N ARG A 516 -3.04 13.26 2.50
CA ARG A 516 -2.85 12.88 1.11
C ARG A 516 -1.36 12.59 0.85
N PHE A 517 -1.06 11.39 0.36
CA PHE A 517 0.21 11.03 -0.26
C PHE A 517 0.13 11.46 -1.74
N SER A 518 0.49 12.70 -2.01
CA SER A 518 0.32 13.34 -3.32
C SER A 518 1.53 14.17 -3.71
N ASN A 519 2.71 13.84 -3.17
CA ASN A 519 4.00 14.41 -3.58
C ASN A 519 4.03 15.96 -3.52
N ARG A 520 3.31 16.57 -2.57
CA ARG A 520 3.06 18.04 -2.48
C ARG A 520 3.95 18.82 -1.50
N GLN A 521 4.87 18.17 -0.77
CA GLN A 521 5.94 18.87 -0.04
C GLN A 521 7.01 19.43 -1.01
N ASN A 522 7.94 20.24 -0.49
CA ASN A 522 9.21 20.52 -1.18
C ASN A 522 9.85 19.21 -1.69
N GLY A 523 10.40 19.26 -2.91
CA GLY A 523 11.13 18.15 -3.50
C GLY A 523 10.29 16.96 -3.98
N GLY A 524 8.96 17.06 -3.92
CA GLY A 524 8.05 15.98 -4.32
C GLY A 524 7.78 14.94 -3.24
N ALA A 525 8.06 15.24 -1.96
CA ALA A 525 7.76 14.33 -0.85
C ALA A 525 6.29 14.43 -0.41
N ASP A 526 5.79 13.43 0.33
CA ASP A 526 4.45 13.44 0.94
C ASP A 526 4.47 14.04 2.35
N LEU A 527 5.51 13.66 3.09
CA LEU A 527 5.68 13.98 4.50
C LEU A 527 7.03 14.66 4.71
N ARG A 528 7.09 15.58 5.67
CA ARG A 528 8.36 15.97 6.28
C ARG A 528 8.28 16.08 7.80
N LEU A 529 9.33 15.63 8.48
CA LEU A 529 9.52 15.91 9.89
C LEU A 529 10.08 17.32 10.03
N ASN A 530 9.40 18.16 10.80
CA ASN A 530 9.75 19.54 11.07
C ASN A 530 10.16 19.72 12.54
N ALA A 531 11.47 19.73 12.78
CA ALA A 531 12.08 19.89 14.11
C ALA A 531 12.47 21.35 14.39
N ASN A 532 12.45 21.75 15.67
CA ASN A 532 12.83 23.11 16.07
C ASN A 532 14.25 23.48 15.58
N ALA A 533 14.46 24.77 15.32
CA ALA A 533 15.70 25.28 14.74
C ALA A 533 16.95 24.87 15.55
N ASN A 534 17.91 24.22 14.89
CA ASN A 534 19.14 23.69 15.50
C ASN A 534 18.92 22.56 16.54
N LEU A 535 17.76 21.88 16.58
CA LEU A 535 17.57 20.69 17.42
C LEU A 535 18.39 19.51 16.85
N PRO A 536 19.39 18.96 17.57
CA PRO A 536 20.11 17.74 17.19
C PRO A 536 19.22 16.51 17.41
N LEU A 537 18.22 16.37 16.54
CA LEU A 537 17.29 15.25 16.55
C LEU A 537 17.87 14.08 15.76
N VAL A 538 17.87 12.90 16.37
CA VAL A 538 18.39 11.67 15.80
C VAL A 538 17.23 10.71 15.58
N ILE A 539 17.05 10.22 14.34
CA ILE A 539 15.94 9.34 13.92
C ILE A 539 16.50 7.98 13.52
N SER A 540 16.12 6.91 14.23
CA SER A 540 16.51 5.53 13.83
C SER A 540 15.50 4.88 12.89
N GLY A 541 14.25 5.35 12.85
CA GLY A 541 13.23 4.76 11.98
C GLY A 541 11.89 5.45 12.09
N VAL A 542 11.11 5.35 11.02
CA VAL A 542 9.74 5.87 10.92
C VAL A 542 8.87 4.78 10.31
N ARG A 543 7.67 4.61 10.86
CA ARG A 543 6.62 3.72 10.36
C ARG A 543 5.34 4.53 10.20
N ILE A 544 4.68 4.38 9.06
CA ILE A 544 3.40 5.01 8.71
C ILE A 544 2.39 3.88 8.57
N ASP A 545 1.41 3.84 9.46
CA ASP A 545 0.29 2.91 9.41
C ASP A 545 -0.98 3.67 9.00
N VAL A 546 -1.51 3.39 7.81
CA VAL A 546 -2.87 3.83 7.44
C VAL A 546 -3.86 3.04 8.28
N VAL A 547 -4.87 3.72 8.80
CA VAL A 547 -6.01 3.11 9.51
C VAL A 547 -7.01 2.62 8.46
N PRO A 548 -7.35 1.32 8.41
CA PRO A 548 -8.42 0.82 7.55
C PRO A 548 -9.75 1.53 7.83
N PRO A 549 -10.56 1.82 6.79
CA PRO A 549 -11.90 2.34 7.00
C PRO A 549 -12.74 1.31 7.78
N THR A 550 -13.54 1.76 8.76
CA THR A 550 -14.51 0.88 9.41
C THR A 550 -15.59 0.53 8.39
N PRO A 551 -15.83 -0.76 8.07
CA PRO A 551 -16.80 -1.15 7.07
C PRO A 551 -18.24 -0.86 7.55
N PRO A 552 -19.14 -0.35 6.68
CA PRO A 552 -20.50 0.03 7.06
C PRO A 552 -21.45 -1.15 7.28
N THR A 553 -21.15 -2.34 6.73
CA THR A 553 -21.77 -3.62 7.12
C THR A 553 -20.68 -4.65 7.40
N THR A 554 -21.00 -5.71 8.15
CA THR A 554 -20.12 -6.88 8.30
C THR A 554 -20.48 -8.04 7.38
N ARG A 555 -21.55 -7.90 6.58
CA ARG A 555 -22.06 -8.95 5.69
C ARG A 555 -22.50 -8.39 4.33
N VAL A 556 -22.23 -9.16 3.28
CA VAL A 556 -22.79 -8.99 1.93
C VAL A 556 -23.29 -10.32 1.40
N SER A 557 -24.29 -10.33 0.52
CA SER A 557 -24.87 -11.56 -0.03
C SER A 557 -25.56 -11.44 -1.40
N MET A 558 -25.69 -12.57 -2.10
CA MET A 558 -26.48 -12.75 -3.32
C MET A 558 -27.26 -14.07 -3.27
N ASP A 559 -28.49 -14.07 -3.76
CA ASP A 559 -29.34 -15.27 -3.91
C ASP A 559 -30.14 -15.31 -5.23
N PHE A 560 -29.88 -14.37 -6.14
CA PHE A 560 -30.50 -14.23 -7.46
C PHE A 560 -32.05 -14.06 -7.43
N SER A 561 -32.64 -13.78 -6.26
CA SER A 561 -34.10 -13.58 -6.11
C SER A 561 -34.57 -12.13 -6.30
N GLY A 562 -33.61 -11.19 -6.39
CA GLY A 562 -33.82 -9.75 -6.56
C GLY A 562 -32.47 -9.02 -6.65
N GLU A 563 -32.46 -7.73 -6.30
CA GLU A 563 -31.24 -6.93 -6.24
C GLU A 563 -30.21 -7.51 -5.24
N PRO A 564 -28.91 -7.53 -5.56
CA PRO A 564 -27.87 -8.06 -4.68
C PRO A 564 -27.64 -7.20 -3.43
N ASP A 565 -27.40 -7.86 -2.29
CA ASP A 565 -27.06 -7.26 -1.01
C ASP A 565 -25.54 -7.03 -0.89
N GLY A 566 -25.00 -6.19 -1.77
CA GLY A 566 -23.59 -5.78 -1.77
C GLY A 566 -22.57 -6.81 -2.25
N LEU A 567 -23.01 -7.95 -2.79
CA LEU A 567 -22.16 -8.94 -3.47
C LEU A 567 -22.79 -9.26 -4.83
N THR A 568 -22.02 -9.17 -5.92
CA THR A 568 -22.51 -9.49 -7.27
C THR A 568 -21.50 -10.34 -8.04
N TRP A 569 -21.93 -10.88 -9.18
CA TRP A 569 -21.08 -11.60 -10.12
C TRP A 569 -20.71 -10.71 -11.31
N ILE A 570 -19.54 -10.96 -11.90
CA ILE A 570 -19.03 -10.22 -13.06
C ILE A 570 -18.96 -11.16 -14.27
N PRO A 571 -19.66 -10.87 -15.38
CA PRO A 571 -19.42 -11.56 -16.64
C PRO A 571 -18.03 -11.19 -17.17
N TYR A 572 -17.15 -12.17 -17.31
CA TYR A 572 -15.78 -11.97 -17.80
C TYR A 572 -15.37 -13.11 -18.74
N GLU A 573 -14.57 -12.81 -19.77
CA GLU A 573 -14.23 -13.76 -20.86
C GLU A 573 -13.70 -15.11 -20.37
N SER A 574 -12.81 -15.10 -19.37
CA SER A 574 -12.21 -16.33 -18.82
C SER A 574 -13.13 -17.06 -17.81
N GLY A 575 -14.38 -16.64 -17.67
CA GLY A 575 -15.33 -17.10 -16.67
C GLY A 575 -16.78 -16.73 -17.01
N PRO A 576 -17.33 -17.22 -18.14
CA PRO A 576 -18.72 -16.98 -18.51
C PRO A 576 -19.68 -17.67 -17.53
N ALA A 577 -20.84 -17.05 -17.34
CA ALA A 577 -21.94 -17.58 -16.54
C ALA A 577 -23.28 -16.99 -17.03
N HIS A 578 -24.39 -17.66 -16.74
CA HIS A 578 -25.73 -17.15 -16.99
C HIS A 578 -26.72 -17.57 -15.90
N GLU A 579 -27.76 -16.76 -15.70
CA GLU A 579 -28.81 -17.04 -14.72
C GLU A 579 -29.81 -18.08 -15.26
N ILE A 580 -30.18 -19.02 -14.40
CA ILE A 580 -31.07 -20.14 -14.68
C ILE A 580 -32.08 -20.35 -13.54
N VAL A 581 -33.13 -21.12 -13.78
CA VAL A 581 -34.07 -21.56 -12.74
C VAL A 581 -33.88 -23.05 -12.46
N VAL A 582 -33.61 -23.39 -11.20
CA VAL A 582 -33.28 -24.73 -10.74
C VAL A 582 -34.20 -25.10 -9.58
N ASP A 583 -34.93 -26.21 -9.72
CA ASP A 583 -35.96 -26.68 -8.77
C ASP A 583 -37.05 -25.63 -8.42
N GLY A 584 -37.20 -24.59 -9.26
CA GLY A 584 -38.15 -23.49 -9.08
C GLY A 584 -37.59 -22.22 -8.42
N ARG A 585 -36.28 -22.17 -8.10
CA ARG A 585 -35.59 -20.95 -7.64
C ARG A 585 -34.57 -20.45 -8.68
N PRO A 586 -34.30 -19.14 -8.75
CA PRO A 586 -33.14 -18.60 -9.45
C PRO A 586 -31.81 -19.20 -8.94
N ALA A 587 -30.82 -19.24 -9.82
CA ALA A 587 -29.45 -19.68 -9.57
C ALA A 587 -28.54 -19.21 -10.73
N LEU A 588 -27.22 -19.19 -10.52
CA LEU A 588 -26.25 -18.88 -11.56
C LEU A 588 -25.52 -20.14 -12.03
N GLN A 589 -25.60 -20.46 -13.33
CA GLN A 589 -24.82 -21.51 -13.98
C GLN A 589 -23.46 -20.93 -14.38
N VAL A 590 -22.37 -21.49 -13.85
CA VAL A 590 -21.03 -21.22 -14.37
C VAL A 590 -20.85 -22.05 -15.64
N ASP A 591 -20.56 -21.38 -16.74
CA ASP A 591 -20.45 -22.01 -18.06
C ASP A 591 -19.06 -22.59 -18.32
N LYS A 592 -18.96 -23.40 -19.36
CA LYS A 592 -17.69 -23.98 -19.80
C LYS A 592 -16.79 -22.89 -20.37
N ASN A 593 -15.72 -22.56 -19.64
CA ASN A 593 -14.62 -21.75 -20.13
C ASN A 593 -14.01 -22.39 -21.41
N THR A 594 -13.85 -21.59 -22.46
CA THR A 594 -13.23 -21.96 -23.73
C THR A 594 -11.72 -21.74 -23.74
N PHE A 595 -11.22 -20.80 -22.94
CA PHE A 595 -9.82 -20.34 -22.92
C PHE A 595 -8.88 -21.27 -22.15
N ASN A 596 -9.36 -22.00 -21.14
CA ASN A 596 -8.53 -22.97 -20.38
C ASN A 596 -9.36 -24.09 -19.71
N SER A 597 -8.70 -24.88 -18.84
CA SER A 597 -9.25 -26.06 -18.17
C SER A 597 -9.86 -25.83 -16.78
N GLY A 598 -9.98 -24.57 -16.34
CA GLY A 598 -10.77 -24.19 -15.18
C GLY A 598 -11.92 -23.25 -15.54
N ASN A 599 -13.13 -23.54 -15.06
CA ASN A 599 -14.22 -22.58 -15.07
C ASN A 599 -13.96 -21.54 -13.97
N ASN A 600 -14.07 -20.25 -14.28
CA ASN A 600 -14.00 -19.18 -13.29
C ASN A 600 -15.38 -18.54 -13.13
N LEU A 601 -15.73 -18.09 -11.93
CA LEU A 601 -16.82 -17.17 -11.68
C LEU A 601 -16.27 -16.00 -10.88
N TYR A 602 -16.25 -14.81 -11.48
CA TYR A 602 -15.74 -13.59 -10.87
C TYR A 602 -16.81 -12.89 -10.04
N LEU A 603 -16.41 -12.31 -8.92
CA LEU A 603 -17.30 -11.75 -7.91
C LEU A 603 -16.77 -10.40 -7.43
N ALA A 604 -17.61 -9.38 -7.49
CA ALA A 604 -17.33 -8.05 -6.94
C ALA A 604 -18.14 -7.85 -5.65
N VAL A 605 -17.47 -7.29 -4.65
CA VAL A 605 -18.12 -6.74 -3.47
C VAL A 605 -18.35 -5.25 -3.71
N ASP A 606 -19.52 -4.75 -3.34
CA ASP A 606 -19.85 -3.34 -3.53
C ASP A 606 -19.10 -2.50 -2.49
N ASP A 607 -18.21 -1.61 -2.93
CA ASP A 607 -17.38 -0.76 -2.06
C ASP A 607 -18.22 0.12 -1.10
N ARG A 608 -19.52 0.35 -1.36
CA ARG A 608 -20.44 1.04 -0.44
C ARG A 608 -20.84 0.19 0.77
N TYR A 609 -20.61 -1.11 0.72
CA TYR A 609 -20.96 -2.10 1.75
C TYR A 609 -19.70 -2.62 2.45
N LEU A 610 -18.70 -3.06 1.68
CA LEU A 610 -17.45 -3.63 2.18
C LEU A 610 -16.31 -3.23 1.24
N THR A 611 -15.30 -2.57 1.78
CA THR A 611 -14.13 -2.10 1.04
C THR A 611 -12.86 -2.21 1.90
N GLY A 612 -11.71 -2.43 1.26
CA GLY A 612 -10.41 -2.54 1.91
C GLY A 612 -10.24 -3.76 2.80
N GLY A 613 -9.53 -3.57 3.93
CA GLY A 613 -9.13 -4.63 4.84
C GLY A 613 -7.84 -4.25 5.60
N PRO A 614 -7.05 -5.21 6.11
CA PRO A 614 -7.35 -6.63 6.13
C PRO A 614 -8.46 -6.97 7.13
N TYR A 615 -9.39 -7.83 6.70
CA TYR A 615 -10.40 -8.43 7.57
C TYR A 615 -10.13 -9.93 7.71
N ASP A 616 -10.48 -10.52 8.84
CA ASP A 616 -10.72 -11.96 8.90
C ASP A 616 -12.21 -12.19 8.61
N ALA A 617 -12.52 -13.02 7.62
CA ALA A 617 -13.88 -13.26 7.17
C ALA A 617 -14.15 -14.73 6.85
N THR A 618 -15.40 -15.04 6.53
CA THR A 618 -15.83 -16.33 5.99
C THR A 618 -16.72 -16.12 4.77
N ALA A 619 -16.54 -16.95 3.74
CA ALA A 619 -17.46 -17.03 2.61
C ALA A 619 -18.31 -18.30 2.73
N THR A 620 -19.62 -18.16 2.75
CA THR A 620 -20.57 -19.28 2.70
C THR A 620 -21.22 -19.34 1.33
N ILE A 621 -21.08 -20.48 0.64
CA ILE A 621 -21.53 -20.72 -0.74
C ILE A 621 -22.52 -21.88 -0.72
N GLU A 622 -23.71 -21.68 -1.27
CA GLU A 622 -24.63 -22.74 -1.64
C GLU A 622 -24.46 -23.10 -3.12
N TYR A 623 -24.23 -24.38 -3.41
CA TYR A 623 -23.90 -24.85 -4.75
C TYR A 623 -24.54 -26.20 -5.09
N ARG A 624 -24.63 -26.50 -6.39
CA ARG A 624 -25.02 -27.78 -6.98
C ARG A 624 -24.12 -28.07 -8.17
N SER A 625 -23.89 -29.34 -8.51
CA SER A 625 -23.25 -29.70 -9.78
C SER A 625 -23.80 -31.02 -10.33
N PRO A 626 -24.00 -31.16 -11.66
CA PRO A 626 -24.46 -32.40 -12.28
C PRO A 626 -23.35 -33.46 -12.42
N VAL A 627 -22.11 -33.17 -12.02
CA VAL A 627 -20.97 -34.10 -12.04
C VAL A 627 -20.15 -34.01 -10.75
N ALA A 628 -19.37 -35.06 -10.46
CA ALA A 628 -18.38 -35.03 -9.40
C ALA A 628 -17.15 -34.20 -9.83
N GLY A 629 -16.47 -33.56 -8.87
CA GLY A 629 -15.39 -32.63 -9.18
C GLY A 629 -14.89 -31.86 -7.95
N SER A 630 -14.30 -30.68 -8.16
CA SER A 630 -13.82 -29.83 -7.06
C SER A 630 -13.66 -28.37 -7.47
N PHE A 631 -13.76 -27.45 -6.50
CA PHE A 631 -13.48 -26.04 -6.70
C PHE A 631 -12.68 -25.44 -5.52
N VAL A 632 -12.15 -24.23 -5.73
CA VAL A 632 -11.62 -23.35 -4.68
C VAL A 632 -12.27 -21.97 -4.81
N LEU A 633 -12.26 -21.18 -3.75
CA LEU A 633 -12.41 -19.73 -3.82
C LEU A 633 -11.01 -19.11 -3.81
N GLN A 634 -10.78 -18.06 -4.60
CA GLN A 634 -9.55 -17.28 -4.62
C GLN A 634 -9.86 -15.83 -4.27
N TYR A 635 -9.10 -15.23 -3.35
CA TYR A 635 -9.31 -13.87 -2.85
C TYR A 635 -7.98 -13.09 -2.75
N ASP A 636 -8.04 -11.76 -2.67
CA ASP A 636 -6.88 -10.93 -2.37
C ASP A 636 -6.54 -10.97 -0.87
N SER A 637 -5.30 -11.34 -0.52
CA SER A 637 -4.88 -11.54 0.87
C SER A 637 -3.70 -10.66 1.26
N ALA A 638 -3.86 -9.85 2.32
CA ALA A 638 -2.76 -9.06 2.87
C ALA A 638 -1.66 -9.92 3.52
N ALA A 639 -2.01 -11.13 4.00
CA ALA A 639 -1.05 -12.03 4.65
C ALA A 639 0.00 -12.61 3.67
N THR A 640 -0.33 -12.73 2.38
CA THR A 640 0.58 -13.25 1.35
C THR A 640 0.87 -12.26 0.21
N GLY A 641 0.15 -11.14 0.15
CA GLY A 641 0.20 -10.15 -0.94
C GLY A 641 -0.45 -10.61 -2.25
N SER A 642 -0.85 -11.89 -2.33
CA SER A 642 -1.43 -12.51 -3.52
C SER A 642 -2.87 -12.04 -3.73
N ALA A 643 -3.15 -11.53 -4.92
CA ALA A 643 -4.51 -11.23 -5.39
C ALA A 643 -5.36 -12.50 -5.58
N TYR A 644 -4.74 -13.70 -5.62
CA TYR A 644 -5.37 -14.98 -5.95
C TYR A 644 -5.08 -16.06 -4.89
N GLN A 645 -5.13 -15.68 -3.60
CA GLN A 645 -4.95 -16.61 -2.49
C GLN A 645 -6.08 -17.65 -2.49
N SER A 646 -5.76 -18.93 -2.75
CA SER A 646 -6.75 -20.01 -2.70
C SER A 646 -7.14 -20.39 -1.28
N THR A 647 -8.42 -20.67 -1.07
CA THR A 647 -8.95 -21.42 0.08
C THR A 647 -8.57 -22.91 0.00
N PRO A 648 -8.81 -23.71 1.06
CA PRO A 648 -8.91 -25.16 0.94
C PRO A 648 -9.88 -25.59 -0.17
N ARG A 649 -9.61 -26.73 -0.80
CA ARG A 649 -10.38 -27.25 -1.96
C ARG A 649 -11.65 -27.97 -1.52
N VAL A 650 -12.78 -27.49 -2.01
CA VAL A 650 -14.10 -28.12 -1.86
C VAL A 650 -14.21 -29.29 -2.83
N SER A 651 -14.63 -30.46 -2.35
CA SER A 651 -14.72 -31.69 -3.16
C SER A 651 -16.17 -32.15 -3.28
N ILE A 652 -16.63 -32.32 -4.52
CA ILE A 652 -17.98 -32.79 -4.85
C ILE A 652 -17.92 -34.29 -5.13
N THR A 653 -18.39 -35.10 -4.19
CA THR A 653 -18.40 -36.57 -4.32
C THR A 653 -19.55 -37.05 -5.21
N ALA A 654 -19.48 -38.30 -5.68
CA ALA A 654 -20.56 -38.92 -6.48
C ALA A 654 -21.92 -38.94 -5.76
N ALA A 655 -21.95 -38.90 -4.42
CA ALA A 655 -23.18 -38.84 -3.63
C ALA A 655 -23.77 -37.42 -3.49
N MET A 656 -23.01 -36.39 -3.84
CA MET A 656 -23.44 -34.97 -3.82
C MET A 656 -23.94 -34.50 -5.19
N VAL A 657 -23.70 -35.28 -6.25
CA VAL A 657 -24.11 -34.97 -7.62
C VAL A 657 -25.62 -34.73 -7.71
N ASN A 658 -26.00 -33.67 -8.41
CA ASN A 658 -27.38 -33.19 -8.57
C ASN A 658 -28.12 -32.88 -7.25
N THR A 659 -27.42 -32.73 -6.12
CA THR A 659 -27.97 -32.20 -4.86
C THR A 659 -27.44 -30.81 -4.55
N TRP A 660 -28.22 -30.02 -3.82
CA TRP A 660 -27.74 -28.77 -3.22
C TRP A 660 -26.88 -29.06 -2.00
N GLN A 661 -25.81 -28.27 -1.86
CA GLN A 661 -24.78 -28.39 -0.82
C GLN A 661 -24.40 -26.99 -0.35
N THR A 662 -23.93 -26.87 0.89
CA THR A 662 -23.43 -25.62 1.44
C THR A 662 -22.02 -25.82 1.98
N VAL A 663 -21.14 -24.86 1.76
CA VAL A 663 -19.79 -24.85 2.32
C VAL A 663 -19.45 -23.47 2.85
N THR A 664 -18.79 -23.41 4.01
CA THR A 664 -18.20 -22.20 4.56
C THR A 664 -16.68 -22.31 4.46
N LEU A 665 -16.03 -21.24 4.03
CA LEU A 665 -14.59 -21.16 3.74
C LEU A 665 -13.98 -19.96 4.47
N ASP A 666 -12.90 -20.19 5.20
CA ASP A 666 -12.18 -19.12 5.91
C ASP A 666 -11.39 -18.23 4.94
N LEU A 667 -11.50 -16.92 5.15
CA LEU A 667 -10.83 -15.86 4.40
C LEU A 667 -9.99 -14.99 5.37
N PRO A 668 -8.89 -15.51 5.93
CA PRO A 668 -8.02 -14.75 6.82
C PRO A 668 -7.29 -13.63 6.08
N GLN A 669 -7.28 -12.44 6.68
CA GLN A 669 -6.66 -11.22 6.15
C GLN A 669 -7.07 -10.91 4.69
N VAL A 670 -8.35 -11.10 4.37
CA VAL A 670 -8.95 -10.76 3.08
C VAL A 670 -9.01 -9.26 2.87
N MET A 671 -8.89 -8.88 1.61
CA MET A 671 -8.93 -7.51 1.10
C MET A 671 -9.99 -7.43 0.00
N PHE A 672 -10.85 -6.42 0.07
CA PHE A 672 -11.73 -6.02 -1.03
C PHE A 672 -11.09 -4.81 -1.70
N ARG A 673 -10.57 -5.01 -2.91
CA ARG A 673 -9.68 -4.09 -3.64
C ARG A 673 -9.76 -4.23 -5.16
N ASN A 674 -10.71 -5.00 -5.69
CA ASN A 674 -10.92 -5.14 -7.13
C ASN A 674 -9.66 -5.63 -7.92
N ARG A 675 -8.73 -6.36 -7.25
CA ARG A 675 -7.40 -6.75 -7.77
C ARG A 675 -7.38 -7.97 -8.70
N GLN A 676 -8.49 -8.67 -8.88
CA GLN A 676 -8.60 -9.79 -9.83
C GLN A 676 -9.15 -9.34 -11.18
N ASN A 677 -9.01 -10.19 -12.21
CA ASN A 677 -9.56 -9.92 -13.55
C ASN A 677 -11.06 -9.52 -13.47
N GLY A 678 -11.48 -8.63 -14.38
CA GLY A 678 -12.82 -8.05 -14.36
C GLY A 678 -13.07 -7.04 -13.23
N ASN A 679 -12.04 -6.58 -12.52
CA ASN A 679 -12.13 -5.77 -11.29
C ASN A 679 -12.81 -6.53 -10.13
N ALA A 680 -12.60 -7.84 -10.02
CA ALA A 680 -13.17 -8.66 -8.96
C ALA A 680 -12.31 -8.66 -7.68
N ASP A 681 -12.95 -8.89 -6.53
CA ASP A 681 -12.25 -9.15 -5.25
C ASP A 681 -11.91 -10.62 -5.09
N MET A 682 -12.77 -11.47 -5.62
CA MET A 682 -12.64 -12.91 -5.51
C MET A 682 -13.21 -13.63 -6.73
N ARG A 683 -12.80 -14.89 -6.91
CA ARG A 683 -13.38 -15.79 -7.92
C ARG A 683 -13.47 -17.22 -7.43
N ILE A 684 -14.54 -17.92 -7.81
CA ILE A 684 -14.63 -19.37 -7.66
C ILE A 684 -13.95 -20.01 -8.86
N VAL A 685 -13.05 -20.97 -8.65
CA VAL A 685 -12.34 -21.70 -9.70
C VAL A 685 -12.73 -23.18 -9.66
N GLY A 686 -13.57 -23.60 -10.61
CA GLY A 686 -14.01 -24.98 -10.80
C GLY A 686 -13.04 -25.77 -11.68
N ALA A 687 -12.42 -26.81 -11.12
CA ALA A 687 -11.40 -27.60 -11.82
C ALA A 687 -12.00 -28.49 -12.93
N ASN A 688 -11.26 -28.65 -14.04
CA ASN A 688 -11.65 -29.45 -15.22
C ASN A 688 -12.97 -28.99 -15.85
N ASN A 689 -13.16 -27.67 -15.95
CA ASN A 689 -14.39 -27.01 -16.42
C ASN A 689 -15.67 -27.56 -15.78
N LEU A 690 -15.65 -27.67 -14.45
CA LEU A 690 -16.78 -28.08 -13.62
C LEU A 690 -18.01 -27.19 -13.86
N PRO A 691 -19.14 -27.72 -14.38
CA PRO A 691 -20.39 -26.99 -14.50
C PRO A 691 -21.00 -26.82 -13.10
N LEU A 692 -20.55 -25.79 -12.39
CA LEU A 692 -20.99 -25.46 -11.05
C LEU A 692 -22.21 -24.54 -11.14
N ILE A 693 -23.22 -24.80 -10.33
CA ILE A 693 -24.39 -23.93 -10.16
C ILE A 693 -24.28 -23.32 -8.77
N ILE A 694 -24.37 -22.00 -8.67
CA ILE A 694 -24.43 -21.26 -7.39
C ILE A 694 -25.88 -20.88 -7.12
N GLY A 695 -26.40 -21.27 -5.96
CA GLY A 695 -27.77 -20.93 -5.53
C GLY A 695 -27.80 -19.68 -4.65
N SER A 696 -26.76 -19.49 -3.84
CA SER A 696 -26.54 -18.28 -3.05
C SER A 696 -25.08 -18.20 -2.60
N MET A 697 -24.62 -16.99 -2.28
CA MET A 697 -23.33 -16.77 -1.64
C MET A 697 -23.44 -15.61 -0.65
N SER A 698 -22.66 -15.66 0.44
CA SER A 698 -22.48 -14.52 1.33
C SER A 698 -21.07 -14.48 1.88
N VAL A 699 -20.56 -13.26 2.10
CA VAL A 699 -19.30 -13.02 2.80
C VAL A 699 -19.63 -12.32 4.11
N GLN A 700 -19.14 -12.89 5.20
CA GLN A 700 -19.36 -12.43 6.57
C GLN A 700 -18.01 -12.18 7.21
N LEU A 701 -17.71 -10.92 7.55
CA LEU A 701 -16.57 -10.59 8.40
C LEU A 701 -16.75 -11.26 9.76
N ALA A 702 -15.66 -11.75 10.35
CA ALA A 702 -15.69 -12.30 11.69
C ALA A 702 -16.16 -11.23 12.68
N ASP A 703 -17.00 -11.62 13.65
CA ASP A 703 -17.36 -10.74 14.76
C ASP A 703 -16.15 -10.59 15.69
N ASN A 704 -15.30 -9.64 15.32
CA ASN A 704 -14.06 -9.34 16.01
C ASN A 704 -14.31 -8.72 17.39
N GLN A 705 -15.53 -8.38 17.80
CA GLN A 705 -15.79 -7.86 19.14
C GLN A 705 -15.41 -8.85 20.24
N ALA A 706 -15.56 -10.15 20.01
CA ALA A 706 -15.05 -11.16 20.95
C ALA A 706 -13.51 -11.15 21.08
N GLN A 707 -12.79 -10.93 19.98
CA GLN A 707 -11.32 -10.85 19.94
C GLN A 707 -10.80 -9.51 20.48
N LEU A 708 -11.46 -8.40 20.16
CA LEU A 708 -11.14 -7.05 20.63
C LEU A 708 -11.43 -6.92 22.13
N LEU A 709 -12.54 -7.48 22.62
CA LEU A 709 -12.81 -7.61 24.05
C LEU A 709 -11.73 -8.42 24.75
N LYS A 710 -11.30 -9.56 24.17
CA LYS A 710 -10.22 -10.37 24.72
C LYS A 710 -8.88 -9.62 24.74
N ALA A 711 -8.54 -8.92 23.66
CA ALA A 711 -7.35 -8.08 23.58
C ALA A 711 -7.38 -6.93 24.59
N ALA A 712 -8.53 -6.30 24.83
CA ALA A 712 -8.70 -5.25 25.84
C ALA A 712 -8.63 -5.81 27.27
N GLN A 713 -9.20 -7.00 27.52
CA GLN A 713 -9.06 -7.71 28.80
C GLN A 713 -7.60 -8.07 29.10
N ASP A 714 -6.85 -8.51 28.08
CA ASP A 714 -5.43 -8.89 28.22
C ASP A 714 -4.51 -7.67 28.32
N ALA A 715 -4.78 -6.58 27.60
CA ALA A 715 -4.05 -5.32 27.75
C ALA A 715 -4.26 -4.70 29.14
N VAL A 716 -5.50 -4.72 29.67
CA VAL A 716 -5.75 -4.32 31.06
C VAL A 716 -5.07 -5.28 32.04
N ALA A 717 -5.07 -6.59 31.80
CA ALA A 717 -4.35 -7.55 32.67
C ALA A 717 -2.82 -7.33 32.65
N ALA A 718 -2.25 -6.95 31.50
CA ALA A 718 -0.85 -6.56 31.40
C ALA A 718 -0.56 -5.27 32.18
N ALA A 719 -1.44 -4.26 32.08
CA ALA A 719 -1.33 -3.02 32.86
C ALA A 719 -1.51 -3.23 34.38
N GLU A 720 -2.30 -4.23 34.79
CA GLU A 720 -2.41 -4.63 36.19
C GLU A 720 -1.18 -5.41 36.70
N ALA A 721 -0.47 -6.11 35.81
CA ALA A 721 0.72 -6.88 36.14
C ALA A 721 2.00 -6.02 36.13
N ASP A 722 2.09 -5.05 35.23
CA ASP A 722 3.18 -4.07 35.13
C ASP A 722 2.61 -2.64 34.92
N PRO A 723 2.24 -1.93 36.01
CA PRO A 723 1.67 -0.59 35.94
C PRO A 723 2.68 0.44 35.41
N SER A 724 2.47 0.92 34.18
CA SER A 724 3.27 1.98 33.55
C SER A 724 2.42 2.82 32.59
N ALA A 725 2.94 3.98 32.17
CA ALA A 725 2.25 4.82 31.18
C ALA A 725 2.04 4.09 29.84
N GLU A 726 3.01 3.26 29.41
CA GLU A 726 2.93 2.48 28.17
C GLU A 726 1.82 1.42 28.24
N THR A 727 1.75 0.66 29.33
CA THR A 727 0.70 -0.37 29.49
C THR A 727 -0.69 0.24 29.67
N ILE A 728 -0.79 1.42 30.30
CA ILE A 728 -2.03 2.20 30.37
C ILE A 728 -2.48 2.63 28.96
N THR A 729 -1.62 3.28 28.16
CA THR A 729 -1.99 3.73 26.81
C THR A 729 -2.35 2.57 25.89
N ALA A 730 -1.67 1.43 26.00
CA ALA A 730 -2.03 0.20 25.28
C ALA A 730 -3.43 -0.31 25.68
N ALA A 731 -3.76 -0.31 26.98
CA ALA A 731 -5.07 -0.70 27.47
C ALA A 731 -6.19 0.25 27.01
N GLU A 732 -6.00 1.58 27.07
CA GLU A 732 -6.97 2.55 26.55
C GLU A 732 -7.22 2.37 25.05
N THR A 733 -6.15 2.18 24.26
CA THR A 733 -6.21 1.93 22.82
C THR A 733 -6.94 0.63 22.46
N ALA A 734 -6.89 -0.37 23.34
CA ALA A 734 -7.63 -1.62 23.17
C ALA A 734 -9.11 -1.50 23.59
N ILE A 735 -9.39 -0.85 24.74
CA ILE A 735 -10.75 -0.59 25.23
C ILE A 735 -11.57 0.22 24.20
N ALA A 736 -10.96 1.22 23.56
CA ALA A 736 -11.61 2.07 22.57
C ALA A 736 -12.12 1.34 21.31
N LYS A 737 -11.78 0.05 21.13
CA LYS A 737 -12.23 -0.80 20.01
C LYS A 737 -13.40 -1.72 20.36
N VAL A 738 -13.79 -1.76 21.63
CA VAL A 738 -14.90 -2.58 22.15
C VAL A 738 -16.18 -1.76 22.11
N THR A 739 -17.24 -2.28 21.47
CA THR A 739 -18.53 -1.57 21.33
C THR A 739 -19.52 -1.85 22.46
N ASP A 740 -19.33 -2.92 23.24
CA ASP A 740 -20.14 -3.21 24.43
C ASP A 740 -19.81 -2.21 25.56
N ALA A 741 -20.73 -1.29 25.82
CA ALA A 741 -20.60 -0.24 26.82
C ALA A 741 -20.45 -0.76 28.27
N ALA A 742 -20.98 -1.95 28.59
CA ALA A 742 -20.84 -2.54 29.92
C ALA A 742 -19.44 -3.15 30.11
N GLN A 743 -18.89 -3.80 29.08
CA GLN A 743 -17.50 -4.27 29.09
C GLN A 743 -16.51 -3.09 29.14
N VAL A 744 -16.75 -2.04 28.33
CA VAL A 744 -15.95 -0.80 28.34
C VAL A 744 -15.97 -0.15 29.73
N ALA A 745 -17.12 -0.08 30.41
CA ALA A 745 -17.21 0.44 31.77
C ALA A 745 -16.40 -0.40 32.78
N ALA A 746 -16.54 -1.73 32.73
CA ALA A 746 -15.82 -2.63 33.64
C ALA A 746 -14.29 -2.62 33.44
N LEU A 747 -13.83 -2.51 32.18
CA LEU A 747 -12.40 -2.41 31.86
C LEU A 747 -11.82 -1.06 32.28
N ASN A 748 -12.54 0.04 32.04
CA ASN A 748 -12.12 1.37 32.52
C ASN A 748 -12.06 1.45 34.05
N GLN A 749 -12.99 0.79 34.76
CA GLN A 749 -12.95 0.75 36.23
C GLN A 749 -11.70 0.03 36.76
N ARG A 750 -11.27 -1.07 36.13
CA ARG A 750 -9.99 -1.75 36.45
C ARG A 750 -8.79 -0.86 36.14
N LEU A 751 -8.78 -0.23 34.97
CA LEU A 751 -7.67 0.60 34.51
C LEU A 751 -7.52 1.89 35.33
N ALA A 752 -8.59 2.44 35.89
CA ALA A 752 -8.54 3.57 36.82
C ALA A 752 -7.69 3.26 38.07
N VAL A 753 -7.76 2.03 38.59
CA VAL A 753 -6.90 1.60 39.72
C VAL A 753 -5.43 1.57 39.31
N VAL A 754 -5.12 1.11 38.09
CA VAL A 754 -3.74 1.13 37.56
C VAL A 754 -3.20 2.55 37.44
N LYS A 755 -4.02 3.50 36.95
CA LYS A 755 -3.65 4.93 36.88
C LYS A 755 -3.30 5.51 38.26
N LEU A 756 -4.09 5.19 39.30
CA LEU A 756 -3.80 5.60 40.68
C LEU A 756 -2.50 4.99 41.21
N LEU A 757 -2.24 3.70 40.91
CA LEU A 757 -0.99 3.03 41.30
C LEU A 757 0.26 3.69 40.68
N VAL A 758 0.20 4.03 39.38
CA VAL A 758 1.28 4.74 38.68
C VAL A 758 1.46 6.14 39.26
N GLN A 759 0.38 6.92 39.40
CA GLN A 759 0.46 8.29 39.95
C GLN A 759 1.05 8.33 41.37
N ALA A 760 0.70 7.37 42.24
CA ALA A 760 1.30 7.26 43.57
C ALA A 760 2.78 6.84 43.51
N ARG A 761 3.15 5.94 42.59
CA ARG A 761 4.55 5.50 42.39
C ARG A 761 5.42 6.65 41.89
N ASP A 762 4.95 7.43 40.92
CA ASP A 762 5.67 8.57 40.34
C ASP A 762 5.95 9.66 41.39
N LEU A 763 4.97 10.01 42.23
CA LEU A 763 5.15 10.96 43.34
C LEU A 763 6.21 10.47 44.34
N LEU A 764 6.19 9.19 44.69
CA LEU A 764 7.14 8.60 45.64
C LEU A 764 8.57 8.49 45.07
N ASP A 765 8.72 8.23 43.77
CA ASP A 765 10.03 8.23 43.11
C ASP A 765 10.55 9.65 42.85
N GLY A 766 9.67 10.61 42.57
CA GLY A 766 10.00 12.05 42.54
C GLY A 766 10.55 12.54 43.88
N ILE A 767 9.90 12.17 45.00
CA ILE A 767 10.44 12.40 46.34
C ILE A 767 11.80 11.72 46.51
N ALA A 768 11.94 10.44 46.14
CA ALA A 768 13.16 9.67 46.35
C ALA A 768 14.37 10.19 45.56
N ALA A 769 14.16 10.68 44.33
CA ALA A 769 15.17 11.27 43.47
C ALA A 769 15.53 12.72 43.86
N THR A 770 14.61 13.47 44.48
CA THR A 770 14.85 14.88 44.84
C THR A 770 15.73 15.00 46.08
N GLU A 771 16.89 15.65 45.94
CA GLU A 771 17.77 16.00 47.06
C GLU A 771 17.14 17.10 47.93
N LEU A 772 16.72 16.71 49.15
CA LEU A 772 15.98 17.55 50.11
C LEU A 772 16.93 18.44 50.93
N THR A 773 17.56 19.40 50.24
CA THR A 773 18.59 20.30 50.78
C THR A 773 18.08 21.60 51.38
N ASP A 774 16.84 21.98 51.06
CA ASP A 774 16.28 23.31 51.31
C ASP A 774 14.77 23.23 51.59
N ALA A 775 14.20 24.34 52.07
CA ALA A 775 12.81 24.36 52.51
C ALA A 775 11.79 24.19 51.37
N GLU A 776 12.08 24.69 50.16
CA GLU A 776 11.15 24.64 49.03
C GLU A 776 10.98 23.21 48.53
N ARG A 777 12.09 22.46 48.41
CA ARG A 777 12.04 21.03 48.08
C ARG A 777 11.40 20.17 49.18
N ILE A 778 11.59 20.55 50.44
CA ILE A 778 10.91 19.86 51.56
C ILE A 778 9.40 20.13 51.53
N ASP A 779 8.95 21.36 51.26
CA ASP A 779 7.52 21.68 51.09
C ASP A 779 6.88 20.90 49.94
N ALA A 780 7.57 20.82 48.78
CA ALA A 780 7.13 20.01 47.65
C ALA A 780 6.99 18.54 48.05
N ALA A 781 8.05 17.94 48.62
CA ALA A 781 8.04 16.53 49.02
C ALA A 781 6.98 16.19 50.10
N VAL A 782 6.69 17.12 51.02
CA VAL A 782 5.57 16.99 51.99
C VAL A 782 4.22 17.00 51.28
N THR A 783 4.07 17.83 50.25
CA THR A 783 2.84 17.95 49.44
C THR A 783 2.63 16.69 48.58
N ASP A 784 3.68 16.22 47.91
CA ASP A 784 3.67 15.01 47.08
C ASP A 784 3.40 13.75 47.92
N LEU A 785 3.92 13.69 49.15
CA LEU A 785 3.64 12.59 50.08
C LEU A 785 2.16 12.56 50.50
N ALA A 786 1.58 13.74 50.78
CA ALA A 786 0.17 13.85 51.13
C ALA A 786 -0.74 13.46 49.95
N ALA A 787 -0.37 13.85 48.72
CA ALA A 787 -1.05 13.42 47.51
C ALA A 787 -0.93 11.90 47.30
N ALA A 788 0.26 11.32 47.43
CA ALA A 788 0.49 9.89 47.28
C ALA A 788 -0.30 9.06 48.31
N ALA A 789 -0.41 9.54 49.56
CA ALA A 789 -1.24 8.90 50.59
C ALA A 789 -2.75 8.98 50.25
N ALA A 790 -3.24 10.16 49.85
CA ALA A 790 -4.65 10.33 49.47
C ALA A 790 -5.04 9.56 48.19
N ILE A 791 -4.08 9.28 47.31
CA ILE A 791 -4.24 8.37 46.17
C ILE A 791 -4.28 6.90 46.65
N LEU A 792 -3.39 6.52 47.57
CA LEU A 792 -3.33 5.17 48.13
C LEU A 792 -4.62 4.77 48.86
N ASP A 793 -5.25 5.70 49.57
CA ASP A 793 -6.56 5.49 50.23
C ASP A 793 -7.71 5.20 49.25
N GLN A 794 -7.56 5.52 47.96
CA GLN A 794 -8.52 5.19 46.90
C GLN A 794 -8.25 3.82 46.25
N VAL A 795 -7.10 3.20 46.52
CA VAL A 795 -6.70 1.89 45.97
C VAL A 795 -7.09 0.76 46.95
N PRO A 796 -7.81 -0.29 46.50
CA PRO A 796 -8.14 -1.45 47.33
C PRO A 796 -6.89 -2.09 47.97
N ALA A 797 -6.95 -2.40 49.26
CA ALA A 797 -5.77 -2.80 50.06
C ALA A 797 -5.03 -4.03 49.52
N ASP A 798 -5.73 -4.96 48.88
CA ASP A 798 -5.16 -6.15 48.21
C ASP A 798 -4.39 -5.82 46.91
N ARG A 799 -4.59 -4.61 46.37
CA ARG A 799 -3.99 -4.10 45.12
C ARG A 799 -2.89 -3.05 45.35
N GLN A 800 -2.66 -2.61 46.59
CA GLN A 800 -1.71 -1.53 46.94
C GLN A 800 -0.22 -1.91 46.76
N GLY A 801 0.13 -3.19 46.76
CA GLY A 801 1.50 -3.65 46.51
C GLY A 801 2.54 -3.13 47.52
N ASP A 802 3.61 -2.54 47.02
CA ASP A 802 4.73 -1.97 47.81
C ASP A 802 4.48 -0.52 48.28
N LEU A 803 3.42 0.13 47.79
CA LEU A 803 3.16 1.55 48.05
C LEU A 803 3.04 1.92 49.54
N PRO A 804 2.40 1.12 50.43
CA PRO A 804 2.34 1.45 51.86
C PRO A 804 3.74 1.51 52.51
N GLU A 805 4.65 0.62 52.12
CA GLU A 805 6.04 0.64 52.60
C GLU A 805 6.81 1.83 52.02
N ARG A 806 6.61 2.13 50.73
CA ARG A 806 7.24 3.28 50.05
C ARG A 806 6.75 4.62 50.59
N VAL A 807 5.46 4.78 50.90
CA VAL A 807 4.92 5.95 51.65
C VAL A 807 5.60 6.05 53.02
N GLY A 808 5.73 4.94 53.75
CA GLY A 808 6.46 4.90 55.01
C GLY A 808 7.94 5.29 54.89
N ALA A 809 8.61 4.86 53.82
CA ALA A 809 10.02 5.19 53.54
C ALA A 809 10.19 6.66 53.13
N ALA A 810 9.32 7.19 52.27
CA ALA A 810 9.28 8.59 51.88
C ALA A 810 9.02 9.50 53.10
N LYS A 811 8.07 9.14 53.97
CA LYS A 811 7.80 9.85 55.24
C LYS A 811 9.05 9.90 56.13
N ARG A 812 9.72 8.75 56.35
CA ARG A 812 10.99 8.69 57.10
C ARG A 812 12.06 9.58 56.50
N ARG A 813 12.25 9.53 55.18
CA ARG A 813 13.25 10.32 54.43
C ARG A 813 13.01 11.83 54.53
N ILE A 814 11.74 12.26 54.47
CA ILE A 814 11.34 13.66 54.63
C ILE A 814 11.51 14.10 56.09
N ALA A 815 11.12 13.27 57.07
CA ALA A 815 11.30 13.58 58.49
C ALA A 815 12.80 13.73 58.86
N ASP A 816 13.66 12.84 58.35
CA ASP A 816 15.11 12.93 58.51
C ASP A 816 15.68 14.18 57.81
N ALA A 817 15.10 14.63 56.69
CA ALA A 817 15.49 15.87 56.01
C ALA A 817 15.09 17.12 56.80
N VAL A 818 13.85 17.17 57.33
CA VAL A 818 13.38 18.22 58.25
C VAL A 818 14.27 18.30 59.50
N ALA A 819 14.66 17.16 60.07
CA ALA A 819 15.57 17.11 61.21
C ALA A 819 16.97 17.65 60.86
N ARG A 820 17.53 17.29 59.69
CA ARG A 820 18.81 17.85 59.20
C ARG A 820 18.71 19.36 58.95
N PHE A 821 17.59 19.83 58.41
CA PHE A 821 17.35 21.25 58.13
C PHE A 821 17.34 22.09 59.42
N PHE A 822 16.65 21.64 60.49
CA PHE A 822 16.67 22.35 61.79
C PHE A 822 17.96 22.15 62.60
N ALA A 823 18.78 21.15 62.27
CA ALA A 823 20.11 20.96 62.86
C ALA A 823 21.21 21.83 62.20
N ALA A 824 20.93 22.49 61.08
CA ALA A 824 21.90 23.32 60.36
C ALA A 824 22.21 24.63 61.12
N PRO A 825 23.47 25.15 61.09
CA PRO A 825 23.80 26.42 61.73
C PRO A 825 23.10 27.62 61.07
N ILE A 826 22.17 28.27 61.78
CA ILE A 826 21.37 29.39 61.26
C ILE A 826 22.01 30.73 61.66
N GLN A 827 22.21 31.63 60.69
CA GLN A 827 22.50 33.04 61.00
C GLN A 827 21.19 33.82 61.17
N GLY A 828 20.94 34.31 62.38
CA GLY A 828 19.76 35.11 62.73
C GLY A 828 18.77 34.37 63.63
N LYS A 829 17.55 34.90 63.74
CA LYS A 829 16.49 34.29 64.54
C LYS A 829 15.81 33.17 63.73
N PRO A 830 15.67 31.93 64.26
CA PRO A 830 14.96 30.86 63.57
C PRO A 830 13.51 31.24 63.27
N GLY A 831 13.04 30.91 62.06
CA GLY A 831 11.63 31.00 61.68
C GLY A 831 10.80 29.86 62.31
N PRO A 832 9.48 30.05 62.51
CA PRO A 832 8.62 29.02 63.10
C PRO A 832 8.50 27.79 62.19
N VAL A 833 8.37 26.60 62.78
CA VAL A 833 8.09 25.37 62.05
C VAL A 833 6.74 25.46 61.30
N LYS A 834 6.72 25.00 60.05
CA LYS A 834 5.48 24.88 59.27
C LYS A 834 4.63 23.73 59.80
N ARG A 835 3.31 23.92 59.89
CA ARG A 835 2.43 22.93 60.52
C ARG A 835 2.51 21.53 59.87
N PRO A 836 2.44 21.37 58.52
CA PRO A 836 2.60 20.05 57.88
C PRO A 836 3.92 19.35 58.19
N TRP A 837 5.02 20.10 58.36
CA TRP A 837 6.32 19.53 58.74
C TRP A 837 6.29 19.01 60.19
N LEU A 838 5.63 19.74 61.10
CA LEU A 838 5.46 19.32 62.49
C LEU A 838 4.58 18.06 62.58
N ASP A 839 3.47 18.01 61.86
CA ASP A 839 2.59 16.83 61.81
C ASP A 839 3.30 15.60 61.23
N LEU A 840 4.12 15.79 60.19
CA LEU A 840 4.94 14.74 59.60
C LEU A 840 6.01 14.23 60.59
N VAL A 841 6.70 15.12 61.30
CA VAL A 841 7.68 14.73 62.33
C VAL A 841 7.01 14.02 63.50
N ILE A 842 5.82 14.44 63.93
CA ILE A 842 5.03 13.74 64.97
C ILE A 842 4.63 12.35 64.47
N SER A 843 4.08 12.25 63.27
CA SER A 843 3.64 10.99 62.66
C SER A 843 4.76 9.97 62.52
N ASP A 844 5.93 10.42 62.05
CA ASP A 844 7.10 9.56 61.90
C ASP A 844 7.74 9.19 63.26
N THR A 845 7.79 10.13 64.21
CA THR A 845 8.31 9.84 65.57
C THR A 845 7.43 8.83 66.29
N TYR A 846 6.10 8.94 66.18
CA TYR A 846 5.17 7.94 66.72
C TYR A 846 5.37 6.58 66.04
N ASP A 847 5.46 6.54 64.71
CA ASP A 847 5.58 5.26 63.99
C ASP A 847 6.95 4.56 64.23
N ARG A 848 7.99 5.30 64.64
CA ARG A 848 9.29 4.74 65.07
C ARG A 848 9.35 4.34 66.56
N PHE A 849 8.65 5.04 67.46
CA PHE A 849 8.88 4.92 68.92
C PHE A 849 7.61 4.75 69.78
N GLY A 850 6.42 4.85 69.20
CA GLY A 850 5.14 4.87 69.91
C GLY A 850 4.85 6.21 70.61
N ALA A 851 3.86 6.19 71.51
CA ALA A 851 3.46 7.38 72.29
C ALA A 851 4.46 7.74 73.41
N THR A 852 5.32 6.82 73.84
CA THR A 852 6.24 6.98 74.96
C THR A 852 7.35 7.99 74.64
N ASP A 853 7.52 9.00 75.49
CA ASP A 853 8.42 10.15 75.32
C ASP A 853 8.20 10.95 74.00
N LEU A 854 7.07 10.78 73.32
CA LEU A 854 6.82 11.37 72.00
C LEU A 854 7.02 12.89 71.98
N HIS A 855 6.56 13.60 73.02
CA HIS A 855 6.73 15.05 73.14
C HIS A 855 8.20 15.44 73.23
N ASP A 856 8.99 14.82 74.10
CA ASP A 856 10.43 15.09 74.23
C ASP A 856 11.22 14.74 72.96
N ARG A 857 10.85 13.63 72.29
CA ARG A 857 11.45 13.21 71.02
C ARG A 857 11.19 14.25 69.92
N VAL A 858 9.95 14.70 69.74
CA VAL A 858 9.62 15.77 68.76
C VAL A 858 10.27 17.10 69.15
N MET A 859 10.24 17.46 70.45
CA MET A 859 10.91 18.65 71.00
C MET A 859 12.45 18.61 70.95
N SER A 860 13.05 17.47 70.62
CA SER A 860 14.48 17.37 70.30
C SER A 860 14.77 17.74 68.84
N ILE A 861 13.82 17.48 67.92
CA ILE A 861 13.93 17.72 66.47
C ILE A 861 13.58 19.17 66.12
N VAL A 862 12.43 19.67 66.58
CA VAL A 862 11.94 21.04 66.25
C VAL A 862 12.40 22.11 67.26
N ARG A 863 13.46 21.83 68.02
CA ARG A 863 13.97 22.73 69.06
C ARG A 863 14.37 24.07 68.45
N SER A 864 14.03 25.18 69.12
CA SER A 864 14.17 26.56 68.63
C SER A 864 13.24 26.98 67.50
N HIS A 865 12.50 26.06 66.86
CA HIS A 865 11.54 26.34 65.79
C HIS A 865 10.07 26.17 66.21
N ALA A 866 9.80 25.45 67.31
CA ALA A 866 8.47 25.33 67.91
C ALA A 866 8.50 25.65 69.42
N THR A 867 7.37 26.14 69.95
CA THR A 867 7.15 26.18 71.40
C THR A 867 6.62 24.82 71.90
N GLY A 868 6.91 24.48 73.16
CA GLY A 868 6.40 23.24 73.78
C GLY A 868 4.88 23.13 73.72
N GLN A 869 4.16 24.25 73.84
CA GLN A 869 2.69 24.31 73.72
C GLN A 869 2.21 23.96 72.31
N GLN A 870 2.84 24.47 71.26
CA GLN A 870 2.50 24.12 69.87
C GLN A 870 2.68 22.62 69.61
N VAL A 871 3.76 22.03 70.14
CA VAL A 871 4.02 20.59 70.00
C VAL A 871 3.02 19.76 70.83
N THR A 872 2.64 20.18 72.04
CA THR A 872 1.58 19.52 72.82
C THR A 872 0.23 19.56 72.11
N VAL A 873 -0.16 20.70 71.54
CA VAL A 873 -1.42 20.82 70.79
C VAL A 873 -1.39 19.91 69.56
N ALA A 874 -0.32 19.96 68.76
CA ALA A 874 -0.21 19.15 67.55
C ALA A 874 -0.19 17.63 67.84
N ILE A 875 0.48 17.19 68.92
CA ILE A 875 0.46 15.79 69.37
C ILE A 875 -0.94 15.38 69.82
N ASN A 876 -1.65 16.21 70.57
CA ASN A 876 -3.01 15.89 71.02
C ASN A 876 -4.00 15.78 69.85
N GLU A 877 -3.90 16.65 68.86
CA GLU A 877 -4.71 16.60 67.64
C GLU A 877 -4.40 15.35 66.81
N PHE A 878 -3.11 15.01 66.65
CA PHE A 878 -2.66 13.80 65.96
C PHE A 878 -3.14 12.51 66.64
N LEU A 879 -3.06 12.45 67.98
CA LEU A 879 -3.52 11.30 68.77
C LEU A 879 -5.06 11.20 68.86
N ALA A 880 -5.79 12.27 68.57
CA ALA A 880 -7.25 12.27 68.49
C ALA A 880 -7.79 11.92 67.08
N ALA A 881 -6.91 11.84 66.08
CA ALA A 881 -7.21 11.50 64.69
C ALA A 881 -6.80 10.06 64.31
N ARG A 882 -6.41 9.24 65.31
CA ARG A 882 -6.04 7.81 65.20
C ARG A 882 -6.88 6.94 66.13
#